data_AF-A0A943MXG5-F1
#
_entry.id   AF-A0A943MXG5-F1
#
_cell.length_a   1.000
_cell.length_b   1.000
_cell.length_c   1.000
_cell.angle_alpha   90.00
_cell.angle_beta   90.00
_cell.angle_gamma   90.00
#
_symmetry.space_group_name_H-M   'P 1'
#
loop_
_entity.id
_entity.type
_entity.pdbx_description
1 polymer ?
#
loop_
_entity_poly.entity_id
_entity_poly.type
_entity_poly.pdbx_seq_one_letter_code
_entity_poly.pdbx_strand_id
1 'polypeptide(L)'
;MNVRLESMCQGDGKIYAQIAIERLSPDSIVTLEAHLKDGTEIPAHLLPFDPLDGQSAANFVIIVPHFDEREIMLEFNEYRGADAPLGRAHLTIETNMLTWRTRINSVVKNELIAQMFDIEREYYSDRMHTSFIAAVDDKDEIVVKMLIDLPQIEGADVAIRFLDAHGKERELPVYPLFEEIKPARRFGDENRINVGFSVRVPRDDKDFCVFASDALDVVLGGFAMFCDESYEPLAARFFERTVDAAHDPAYDAWYLLHSATLADLAEQRRTTFSYEPLISLVIPLVQGEAELLARCLTALAAQTYNVFEAIVVDRYYGDAEFTALGLEQGGACALTRVKVDEALGADEMFAAGLAEAKGSYCALLEPDIMLAPEALFEVVRRINERRVLEDEAPARVLYAHHDVLDANGMLCELACKPLYSPDLLLSYNYAGPLIFFERELLDQLHESAGFVREALVYDLLFKAIETTGSIERIDQILYHVARAPREAAGENQARIEAHEEDFRGGRRAVANHLKRRGIEATVLSDIHEELYRLNYALPVELPSVLVIVVNREQPYLLESCIESLFEKSPYDNLQVCIVDNASTSLETFSTYGRIQGKHDEVDLIRITERSGYAACIAQALEAHESDYVLLLDGAVEFETEGALERWIGMCTRSEVGVVGAKLLLSDDTVSEAGITVGSARGATTIGTDLPRTAPGYLKRLACTNDVSAVSSACQFIRRSVLDEVGGYDDRFKLDFGDTDFCLRVIKAGYFVVFDPEVELYHFKNKIKDDHLSDARRIRLEQERAYLHFKWPRAFVEGDPFSSSLLAPGDGYYQLYR
;
A
#
# COMPACT_ATOMS: atom_id res chain seq x y z
N MET A 1 24.13 -48.90 -21.30
CA MET A 1 23.82 -47.47 -21.46
C MET A 1 24.90 -46.70 -22.22
N ASN A 2 24.51 -45.83 -23.16
CA ASN A 2 25.35 -44.82 -23.82
C ASN A 2 24.58 -43.48 -23.85
N VAL A 3 25.21 -42.37 -23.48
CA VAL A 3 24.54 -41.05 -23.38
C VAL A 3 25.17 -40.08 -24.38
N ARG A 4 24.33 -39.40 -25.17
CA ARG A 4 24.77 -38.41 -26.17
C ARG A 4 23.98 -37.11 -26.04
N LEU A 5 24.69 -35.98 -25.95
CA LEU A 5 24.10 -34.63 -26.04
C LEU A 5 23.74 -34.30 -27.49
N GLU A 6 22.48 -33.93 -27.76
CA GLU A 6 22.02 -33.52 -29.10
C GLU A 6 21.89 -32.00 -29.25
N SER A 7 21.40 -31.33 -28.21
CA SER A 7 21.21 -29.89 -28.18
C SER A 7 21.19 -29.36 -26.75
N MET A 8 21.36 -28.06 -26.60
CA MET A 8 21.29 -27.39 -25.31
C MET A 8 20.90 -25.92 -25.50
N CYS A 9 20.14 -25.39 -24.54
CA CYS A 9 19.81 -23.98 -24.41
C CYS A 9 19.83 -23.58 -22.93
N GLN A 10 19.72 -22.28 -22.66
CA GLN A 10 19.54 -21.73 -21.33
C GLN A 10 18.34 -20.78 -21.29
N GLY A 11 17.73 -20.64 -20.12
CA GLY A 11 16.71 -19.63 -19.82
C GLY A 11 16.24 -19.77 -18.37
N ASP A 12 15.71 -18.70 -17.80
CA ASP A 12 15.28 -18.60 -16.40
C ASP A 12 16.34 -19.12 -15.40
N GLY A 13 17.62 -18.80 -15.67
CA GLY A 13 18.75 -19.25 -14.86
C GLY A 13 18.99 -20.77 -14.86
N LYS A 14 18.43 -21.51 -15.82
CA LYS A 14 18.57 -22.97 -15.97
C LYS A 14 19.23 -23.33 -17.31
N ILE A 15 19.91 -24.47 -17.34
CA ILE A 15 20.42 -25.11 -18.54
C ILE A 15 19.52 -26.30 -18.88
N TYR A 16 19.02 -26.32 -20.12
CA TYR A 16 18.22 -27.42 -20.65
C TYR A 16 19.04 -28.17 -21.70
N ALA A 17 19.37 -29.42 -21.44
CA ALA A 17 20.20 -30.26 -22.29
C ALA A 17 19.40 -31.45 -22.83
N GLN A 18 19.21 -31.48 -24.14
CA GLN A 18 18.53 -32.57 -24.83
C GLN A 18 19.50 -33.72 -25.06
N ILE A 19 19.14 -34.92 -24.59
CA ILE A 19 20.02 -36.09 -24.68
C ILE A 19 19.32 -37.32 -25.25
N ALA A 20 20.11 -38.18 -25.87
CA ALA A 20 19.73 -39.53 -26.26
C ALA A 20 20.44 -40.54 -25.34
N ILE A 21 19.66 -41.32 -24.58
CA ILE A 21 20.15 -42.47 -23.83
C ILE A 21 19.83 -43.73 -24.63
N GLU A 22 20.87 -44.37 -25.16
CA GLU A 22 20.77 -45.58 -25.97
C GLU A 22 21.16 -46.82 -25.15
N ARG A 23 20.68 -47.99 -25.59
CA ARG A 23 20.99 -49.30 -24.99
C ARG A 23 20.59 -49.39 -23.51
N LEU A 24 19.40 -48.91 -23.19
CA LEU A 24 18.73 -49.17 -21.92
C LEU A 24 18.13 -50.57 -21.93
N SER A 25 18.28 -51.27 -20.82
CA SER A 25 17.61 -52.54 -20.58
C SER A 25 16.09 -52.31 -20.48
N PRO A 26 15.24 -53.26 -20.94
CA PRO A 26 13.80 -53.15 -20.70
C PRO A 26 13.51 -53.05 -19.20
N ASP A 27 12.59 -52.18 -18.80
CA ASP A 27 12.16 -51.99 -17.41
C ASP A 27 13.27 -51.49 -16.45
N SER A 28 14.36 -50.91 -16.95
CA SER A 28 15.36 -50.25 -16.10
C SER A 28 14.99 -48.80 -15.78
N ILE A 29 15.40 -48.33 -14.60
CA ILE A 29 15.27 -46.94 -14.15
C ILE A 29 16.64 -46.29 -14.26
N VAL A 30 16.70 -45.04 -14.73
CA VAL A 30 17.94 -44.26 -14.79
C VAL A 30 17.88 -43.17 -13.75
N THR A 31 18.88 -43.08 -12.89
CA THR A 31 19.08 -41.93 -12.01
C THR A 31 20.16 -41.01 -12.58
N LEU A 32 20.09 -39.72 -12.23
CA LEU A 32 21.02 -38.69 -12.62
C LEU A 32 21.58 -38.03 -11.36
N GLU A 33 22.91 -37.97 -11.27
CA GLU A 33 23.65 -37.16 -10.30
C GLU A 33 24.39 -36.06 -11.07
N ALA A 34 24.39 -34.84 -10.52
CA ALA A 34 25.05 -33.70 -11.13
C ALA A 34 26.01 -33.04 -10.13
N HIS A 35 27.23 -32.77 -10.60
CA HIS A 35 28.28 -32.18 -9.80
C HIS A 35 28.94 -31.02 -10.53
N LEU A 36 29.28 -29.97 -9.77
CA LEU A 36 30.24 -28.97 -10.20
C LEU A 36 31.65 -29.54 -10.20
N LYS A 37 32.58 -28.80 -10.82
CA LYS A 37 33.96 -29.24 -11.01
C LYS A 37 34.72 -29.53 -9.71
N ASP A 38 34.37 -28.85 -8.63
CA ASP A 38 34.95 -29.04 -7.30
C ASP A 38 34.35 -30.24 -6.53
N GLY A 39 33.37 -30.92 -7.12
CA GLY A 39 32.67 -32.07 -6.55
C GLY A 39 31.37 -31.71 -5.84
N THR A 40 31.02 -30.42 -5.75
CA THR A 40 29.76 -29.97 -5.15
C THR A 40 28.57 -30.56 -5.89
N GLU A 41 27.72 -31.29 -5.18
CA GLU A 41 26.48 -31.85 -5.73
C GLU A 41 25.44 -30.75 -5.92
N ILE A 42 24.79 -30.74 -7.09
CA ILE A 42 23.77 -29.76 -7.46
C ILE A 42 22.48 -30.47 -7.87
N PRO A 43 21.31 -29.82 -7.71
CA PRO A 43 20.05 -30.43 -8.12
C PRO A 43 20.00 -30.59 -9.64
N ALA A 44 19.40 -31.68 -10.09
CA ALA A 44 19.21 -31.96 -11.51
C ALA A 44 17.91 -32.71 -11.74
N HIS A 45 17.32 -32.52 -12.92
CA HIS A 45 16.16 -33.27 -13.37
C HIS A 45 16.48 -34.02 -14.65
N LEU A 46 16.07 -35.29 -14.72
CA LEU A 46 16.10 -36.12 -15.92
C LEU A 46 14.65 -36.45 -16.29
N LEU A 47 14.10 -35.77 -17.29
CA LEU A 47 12.70 -35.89 -17.66
C LEU A 47 12.56 -36.59 -19.01
N PRO A 48 11.60 -37.53 -19.17
CA PRO A 48 11.29 -38.10 -20.47
C PRO A 48 10.98 -37.00 -21.50
N PHE A 49 11.36 -37.23 -22.75
CA PHE A 49 11.16 -36.26 -23.82
C PHE A 49 10.82 -36.95 -25.13
N ASP A 50 9.74 -36.52 -25.79
CA ASP A 50 9.37 -36.99 -27.13
C ASP A 50 9.47 -35.81 -28.10
N PRO A 51 10.57 -35.70 -28.88
CA PRO A 51 10.79 -34.56 -29.76
C PRO A 51 9.78 -34.53 -30.91
N LEU A 52 9.14 -33.38 -31.16
CA LEU A 52 8.31 -33.22 -32.36
C LEU A 52 9.12 -33.33 -33.67
N ASP A 53 10.42 -33.01 -33.64
CA ASP A 53 11.32 -33.20 -34.77
C ASP A 53 11.67 -34.68 -34.92
N GLY A 54 11.09 -35.34 -35.92
CA GLY A 54 11.34 -36.74 -36.23
C GLY A 54 12.78 -37.08 -36.67
N GLN A 55 13.68 -36.09 -36.78
CA GLN A 55 15.12 -36.32 -36.98
C GLN A 55 15.92 -36.40 -35.68
N SER A 56 15.36 -35.94 -34.55
CA SER A 56 16.02 -36.03 -33.24
C SER A 56 15.90 -37.45 -32.68
N ALA A 57 16.99 -37.95 -32.10
CA ALA A 57 16.99 -39.25 -31.41
C ALA A 57 16.93 -39.08 -29.88
N ALA A 58 16.68 -37.86 -29.41
CA ALA A 58 16.56 -37.58 -27.99
C ALA A 58 15.34 -38.25 -27.38
N ASN A 59 15.50 -38.70 -26.15
CA ASN A 59 14.46 -39.33 -25.36
C ASN A 59 14.38 -38.80 -23.92
N PHE A 60 15.31 -37.91 -23.54
CA PHE A 60 15.27 -37.19 -22.28
C PHE A 60 15.73 -35.73 -22.43
N VAL A 61 15.26 -34.89 -21.51
CA VAL A 61 15.79 -33.54 -21.25
C VAL A 61 16.38 -33.52 -19.85
N ILE A 62 17.58 -32.97 -19.75
CA ILE A 62 18.25 -32.68 -18.49
C ILE A 62 18.06 -31.22 -18.16
N ILE A 63 17.78 -30.94 -16.90
CA ILE A 63 17.66 -29.58 -16.37
C ILE A 63 18.59 -29.47 -15.18
N VAL A 64 19.49 -28.48 -15.22
CA VAL A 64 20.38 -28.14 -14.10
C VAL A 64 20.38 -26.61 -13.92
N PRO A 65 20.60 -26.10 -12.69
CA PRO A 65 20.80 -24.67 -12.50
C PRO A 65 22.03 -24.18 -13.25
N HIS A 66 21.98 -22.95 -13.76
CA HIS A 66 23.11 -22.29 -14.37
C HIS A 66 23.92 -21.56 -13.30
N PHE A 67 24.98 -22.21 -12.81
CA PHE A 67 25.98 -21.60 -11.93
C PHE A 67 27.12 -20.97 -12.75
N ASP A 68 27.87 -20.07 -12.13
CA ASP A 68 29.09 -19.42 -12.63
C ASP A 68 30.29 -20.39 -12.67
N GLU A 69 30.06 -21.59 -13.20
CA GLU A 69 31.01 -22.67 -13.35
C GLU A 69 31.12 -23.08 -14.82
N ARG A 70 32.33 -23.47 -15.25
CA ARG A 70 32.61 -23.73 -16.67
C ARG A 70 32.14 -25.09 -17.16
N GLU A 71 32.02 -26.04 -16.23
CA GLU A 71 31.81 -27.46 -16.51
C GLU A 71 30.87 -28.05 -15.45
N ILE A 72 29.83 -28.75 -15.90
CA ILE A 72 28.95 -29.54 -15.05
C ILE A 72 29.13 -31.01 -15.42
N MET A 73 29.43 -31.85 -14.43
CA MET A 73 29.60 -33.29 -14.59
C MET A 73 28.29 -34.00 -14.27
N LEU A 74 27.83 -34.85 -15.18
CA LEU A 74 26.61 -35.63 -15.05
C LEU A 74 26.95 -37.11 -15.02
N GLU A 75 26.49 -37.81 -13.98
CA GLU A 75 26.62 -39.25 -13.82
C GLU A 75 25.25 -39.93 -13.92
N PHE A 76 25.16 -40.93 -14.78
CA PHE A 76 23.93 -41.70 -15.00
C PHE A 76 24.13 -43.11 -14.49
N ASN A 77 23.19 -43.59 -13.68
CA ASN A 77 23.20 -44.96 -13.16
C ASN A 77 21.93 -45.69 -13.60
N GLU A 78 22.09 -46.83 -14.28
CA GLU A 78 20.99 -47.69 -14.72
C GLU A 78 20.72 -48.77 -13.66
N TYR A 79 19.50 -48.85 -13.12
CA TYR A 79 19.08 -49.81 -12.10
C TYR A 79 17.96 -50.73 -12.60
N ARG A 80 17.89 -51.93 -12.03
CA ARG A 80 16.75 -52.85 -12.15
C ARG A 80 16.53 -53.50 -10.79
N GLY A 81 15.56 -53.00 -10.02
CA GLY A 81 15.37 -53.39 -8.62
C GLY A 81 16.42 -52.76 -7.70
N ALA A 82 16.66 -53.38 -6.53
CA ALA A 82 17.49 -52.81 -5.44
C ALA A 82 18.97 -53.24 -5.47
N ASP A 83 19.47 -53.76 -6.59
CA ASP A 83 20.85 -54.24 -6.73
C ASP A 83 21.82 -53.15 -7.28
N ALA A 84 23.12 -53.45 -7.32
CA ALA A 84 24.15 -52.60 -7.91
C ALA A 84 23.83 -52.18 -9.36
N PRO A 85 24.28 -50.98 -9.81
CA PRO A 85 23.89 -50.44 -11.12
C PRO A 85 24.31 -51.37 -12.28
N LEU A 86 23.38 -51.62 -13.19
CA LEU A 86 23.56 -52.40 -14.42
C LEU A 86 24.52 -51.73 -15.41
N GLY A 87 24.59 -50.40 -15.36
CA GLY A 87 25.44 -49.60 -16.24
C GLY A 87 25.64 -48.19 -15.69
N ARG A 88 26.80 -47.62 -16.01
CA ARG A 88 27.15 -46.23 -15.71
C ARG A 88 27.56 -45.50 -16.98
N ALA A 89 27.20 -44.22 -17.07
CA ALA A 89 27.68 -43.32 -18.11
C ALA A 89 27.97 -41.95 -17.51
N HIS A 90 28.87 -41.20 -18.13
CA HIS A 90 29.20 -39.84 -17.73
C HIS A 90 29.08 -38.90 -18.93
N LEU A 91 28.59 -37.68 -18.69
CA LEU A 91 28.52 -36.60 -19.66
C LEU A 91 29.02 -35.32 -18.99
N THR A 92 29.82 -34.52 -19.68
CA THR A 92 30.22 -33.19 -19.21
C THR A 92 29.54 -32.14 -20.07
N ILE A 93 28.82 -31.22 -19.43
CA ILE A 93 28.27 -30.03 -20.07
C ILE A 93 29.28 -28.89 -19.91
N GLU A 94 29.75 -28.37 -21.04
CA GLU A 94 30.50 -27.11 -21.08
C GLU A 94 29.54 -25.93 -21.17
N THR A 95 29.63 -25.01 -20.22
CA THR A 95 28.78 -23.81 -20.15
C THR A 95 29.34 -22.65 -20.99
N ASN A 96 30.63 -22.73 -21.34
CA ASN A 96 31.28 -21.77 -22.24
C ASN A 96 30.50 -21.68 -23.57
N MET A 97 30.16 -20.46 -23.99
CA MET A 97 29.37 -20.17 -25.21
C MET A 97 27.88 -20.58 -25.14
N LEU A 98 27.31 -20.90 -23.98
CA LEU A 98 25.88 -21.18 -23.82
C LEU A 98 24.97 -20.10 -24.44
N THR A 99 25.28 -18.82 -24.22
CA THR A 99 24.52 -17.70 -24.80
C THR A 99 24.54 -17.74 -26.32
N TRP A 100 25.71 -18.01 -26.93
CA TRP A 100 25.84 -18.12 -28.39
C TRP A 100 25.13 -19.36 -28.94
N ARG A 101 25.26 -20.50 -28.26
CA ARG A 101 24.56 -21.75 -28.62
C ARG A 101 23.05 -21.55 -28.57
N THR A 102 22.53 -20.91 -27.53
CA THR A 102 21.11 -20.59 -27.37
C THR A 102 20.62 -19.69 -28.51
N ARG A 103 21.36 -18.62 -28.85
CA ARG A 103 21.03 -17.74 -29.99
C ARG A 103 21.00 -18.49 -31.31
N ILE A 104 22.01 -19.31 -31.62
CA ILE A 104 22.05 -20.09 -32.86
C ILE A 104 20.89 -21.08 -32.91
N ASN A 105 20.67 -21.83 -31.82
CA ASN A 105 19.62 -22.83 -31.75
C ASN A 105 18.24 -22.17 -31.85
N SER A 106 18.01 -20.98 -31.29
CA SER A 106 16.72 -20.26 -31.40
C SER A 106 16.32 -19.94 -32.85
N VAL A 107 17.30 -19.85 -33.75
CA VAL A 107 17.07 -19.62 -35.19
C VAL A 107 16.92 -20.94 -35.96
N VAL A 108 17.70 -21.96 -35.59
CA VAL A 108 17.84 -23.20 -36.38
C VAL A 108 16.93 -24.34 -35.88
N LYS A 109 16.56 -24.33 -34.60
CA LYS A 109 15.81 -25.37 -33.88
C LYS A 109 14.74 -24.77 -32.94
N ASN A 110 14.05 -23.72 -33.38
CA ASN A 110 13.11 -22.94 -32.56
C ASN A 110 12.01 -23.82 -31.90
N GLU A 111 11.34 -24.67 -32.69
CA GLU A 111 10.26 -25.54 -32.19
C GLU A 111 10.72 -26.56 -31.13
N LEU A 112 11.96 -27.03 -31.25
CA LEU A 112 12.58 -27.96 -30.31
C LEU A 112 12.93 -27.28 -28.99
N ILE A 113 13.48 -26.06 -29.04
CA ILE A 113 13.76 -25.26 -27.85
C ILE A 113 12.47 -24.88 -27.13
N ALA A 114 11.44 -24.50 -27.87
CA ALA A 114 10.15 -24.16 -27.30
C ALA A 114 9.49 -25.33 -26.54
N GLN A 115 9.78 -26.59 -26.91
CA GLN A 115 9.32 -27.77 -26.17
C GLN A 115 10.10 -28.04 -24.88
N MET A 116 11.33 -27.54 -24.77
CA MET A 116 12.20 -27.80 -23.62
C MET A 116 12.03 -26.77 -22.52
N PHE A 117 11.77 -25.51 -22.88
CA PHE A 117 11.58 -24.45 -21.89
C PHE A 117 10.41 -24.77 -20.97
N ASP A 118 10.67 -24.71 -19.65
CA ASP A 118 9.66 -24.90 -18.60
C ASP A 118 8.95 -26.27 -18.65
N ILE A 119 9.58 -27.27 -19.28
CA ILE A 119 9.04 -28.64 -19.40
C ILE A 119 8.76 -29.29 -18.04
N GLU A 120 9.35 -28.80 -16.95
CA GLU A 120 9.07 -29.20 -15.57
C GLU A 120 7.57 -29.08 -15.24
N ARG A 121 6.85 -28.13 -15.85
CA ARG A 121 5.40 -27.97 -15.71
C ARG A 121 4.59 -29.11 -16.31
N GLU A 122 5.17 -29.94 -17.16
CA GLU A 122 4.51 -31.13 -17.69
C GLU A 122 4.76 -32.37 -16.82
N TYR A 123 5.75 -32.32 -15.91
CA TYR A 123 6.23 -33.47 -15.13
C TYR A 123 6.24 -33.23 -13.61
N TYR A 124 5.43 -32.30 -13.09
CA TYR A 124 5.43 -31.98 -11.65
C TYR A 124 4.42 -32.76 -10.79
N SER A 125 3.68 -33.72 -11.36
CA SER A 125 2.60 -34.43 -10.66
C SER A 125 3.05 -35.21 -9.42
N ASP A 126 4.26 -35.75 -9.43
CA ASP A 126 4.85 -36.62 -8.39
C ASP A 126 6.10 -36.01 -7.74
N ARG A 127 6.31 -34.70 -7.92
CA ARG A 127 7.47 -33.96 -7.40
C ARG A 127 7.10 -32.58 -6.90
N MET A 128 8.07 -31.96 -6.23
CA MET A 128 8.03 -30.55 -5.86
C MET A 128 8.28 -29.67 -7.08
N HIS A 129 7.52 -28.58 -7.19
CA HIS A 129 7.74 -27.51 -8.16
C HIS A 129 7.99 -26.20 -7.41
N THR A 130 9.17 -25.63 -7.59
CA THR A 130 9.60 -24.40 -6.93
C THR A 130 9.53 -23.24 -7.91
N SER A 131 8.94 -22.11 -7.49
CA SER A 131 8.76 -20.93 -8.34
C SER A 131 8.85 -19.63 -7.53
N PHE A 132 9.23 -18.54 -8.21
CA PHE A 132 9.21 -17.19 -7.66
C PHE A 132 7.88 -16.51 -7.98
N ILE A 133 7.28 -15.86 -6.99
CA ILE A 133 5.95 -15.24 -7.11
C ILE A 133 5.99 -13.71 -7.02
N ALA A 134 7.03 -13.14 -6.41
CA ALA A 134 7.28 -11.69 -6.37
C ALA A 134 8.75 -11.39 -6.03
N ALA A 135 9.24 -10.25 -6.49
CA ALA A 135 10.48 -9.63 -6.05
C ALA A 135 10.15 -8.19 -5.66
N VAL A 136 10.42 -7.83 -4.40
CA VAL A 136 10.12 -6.51 -3.84
C VAL A 136 11.43 -5.80 -3.53
N ASP A 137 11.66 -4.68 -4.18
CA ASP A 137 12.81 -3.84 -3.90
C ASP A 137 12.65 -3.12 -2.56
N ASP A 138 13.62 -3.30 -1.66
CA ASP A 138 13.67 -2.62 -0.37
C ASP A 138 15.09 -2.14 -0.07
N LYS A 139 15.38 -0.90 -0.49
CA LYS A 139 16.71 -0.27 -0.39
C LYS A 139 17.80 -1.16 -1.02
N ASP A 140 18.75 -1.61 -0.21
CA ASP A 140 19.90 -2.43 -0.61
C ASP A 140 19.58 -3.94 -0.65
N GLU A 141 18.34 -4.33 -0.35
CA GLU A 141 17.87 -5.71 -0.38
C GLU A 141 16.70 -5.89 -1.36
N ILE A 142 16.43 -7.16 -1.66
CA ILE A 142 15.27 -7.63 -2.41
C ILE A 142 14.56 -8.68 -1.55
N VAL A 143 13.27 -8.48 -1.28
CA VAL A 143 12.42 -9.52 -0.70
C VAL A 143 11.93 -10.42 -1.82
N VAL A 144 12.40 -11.66 -1.83
CA VAL A 144 12.05 -12.66 -2.85
C VAL A 144 10.99 -13.58 -2.27
N LYS A 145 9.77 -13.52 -2.81
CA LYS A 145 8.66 -14.39 -2.42
C LYS A 145 8.62 -15.61 -3.32
N MET A 146 8.49 -16.79 -2.74
CA MET A 146 8.57 -18.09 -3.39
C MET A 146 7.37 -18.96 -3.06
N LEU A 147 7.16 -19.98 -3.90
CA LEU A 147 6.15 -20.99 -3.74
C LEU A 147 6.74 -22.38 -4.08
N ILE A 148 6.56 -23.33 -3.17
CA ILE A 148 6.75 -24.75 -3.41
C ILE A 148 5.37 -25.41 -3.54
N ASP A 149 5.14 -26.11 -4.63
CA ASP A 149 3.95 -26.92 -4.88
C ASP A 149 4.35 -28.41 -4.88
N LEU A 150 3.76 -29.22 -4.00
CA LEU A 150 4.11 -30.64 -3.82
C LEU A 150 2.87 -31.53 -3.65
N PRO A 151 2.91 -32.84 -3.98
CA PRO A 151 1.81 -33.76 -3.65
C PRO A 151 1.66 -33.95 -2.12
N GLN A 152 0.42 -34.07 -1.65
CA GLN A 152 0.10 -34.36 -0.26
C GLN A 152 0.32 -35.86 0.02
N ILE A 153 1.55 -36.22 0.35
CA ILE A 153 1.94 -37.61 0.68
C ILE A 153 2.26 -37.70 2.17
N GLU A 154 1.71 -38.72 2.84
CA GLU A 154 1.97 -38.97 4.26
C GLU A 154 3.47 -39.23 4.49
N GLY A 155 4.07 -38.45 5.39
CA GLY A 155 5.50 -38.55 5.73
C GLY A 155 6.43 -37.62 4.97
N ALA A 156 5.97 -36.83 3.99
CA ALA A 156 6.81 -35.84 3.32
C ALA A 156 7.22 -34.70 4.30
N ASP A 157 8.51 -34.34 4.33
CA ASP A 157 9.06 -33.27 5.17
C ASP A 157 9.91 -32.32 4.31
N VAL A 158 9.41 -31.11 4.04
CA VAL A 158 10.03 -30.17 3.09
C VAL A 158 11.23 -29.50 3.73
N ALA A 159 12.42 -29.76 3.18
CA ALA A 159 13.66 -29.07 3.48
C ALA A 159 14.04 -28.11 2.35
N ILE A 160 14.52 -26.92 2.69
CA ILE A 160 14.92 -25.89 1.73
C ILE A 160 16.40 -25.58 1.92
N ARG A 161 17.15 -25.58 0.81
CA ARG A 161 18.55 -25.12 0.75
C ARG A 161 18.69 -24.01 -0.27
N PHE A 162 19.61 -23.09 0.01
CA PHE A 162 19.99 -22.03 -0.92
C PHE A 162 21.44 -22.20 -1.32
N LEU A 163 21.71 -22.12 -2.61
CA LEU A 163 23.05 -22.16 -3.18
C LEU A 163 23.35 -20.80 -3.83
N ASP A 164 24.53 -20.24 -3.61
CA ASP A 164 24.97 -19.00 -4.27
C ASP A 164 25.19 -19.20 -5.78
N ALA A 165 25.59 -18.14 -6.48
CA ALA A 165 25.90 -18.20 -7.92
C ALA A 165 27.00 -19.22 -8.29
N HIS A 166 27.80 -19.68 -7.32
CA HIS A 166 28.85 -20.67 -7.50
C HIS A 166 28.46 -22.07 -6.99
N GLY A 167 27.19 -22.27 -6.60
CA GLY A 167 26.67 -23.54 -6.11
C GLY A 167 27.03 -23.86 -4.65
N LYS A 168 27.56 -22.91 -3.89
CA LYS A 168 27.89 -23.11 -2.46
C LYS A 168 26.70 -22.79 -1.59
N GLU A 169 26.54 -23.56 -0.52
CA GLU A 169 25.45 -23.37 0.43
C GLU A 169 25.52 -21.97 1.08
N ARG A 170 24.38 -21.29 1.08
CA ARG A 170 24.18 -19.95 1.61
C ARG A 170 23.06 -20.00 2.62
N GLU A 171 23.30 -19.44 3.81
CA GLU A 171 22.24 -19.28 4.80
C GLU A 171 21.39 -18.06 4.46
N LEU A 172 20.10 -18.28 4.26
CA LEU A 172 19.09 -17.23 4.13
C LEU A 172 17.96 -17.51 5.13
N PRO A 173 17.62 -16.56 6.02
CA PRO A 173 16.45 -16.70 6.89
C PRO A 173 15.18 -16.86 6.05
N VAL A 174 14.42 -17.91 6.35
CA VAL A 174 13.15 -18.21 5.68
C VAL A 174 12.00 -17.63 6.49
N TYR A 175 11.18 -16.82 5.84
CA TYR A 175 10.01 -16.19 6.41
C TYR A 175 8.74 -16.86 5.87
N PRO A 176 8.03 -17.66 6.69
CA PRO A 176 6.81 -18.34 6.24
C PRO A 176 5.71 -17.34 5.88
N LEU A 177 4.99 -17.58 4.78
CA LEU A 177 3.88 -16.71 4.34
C LEU A 177 2.53 -17.42 4.40
N PHE A 178 2.43 -18.64 3.87
CA PHE A 178 1.21 -19.45 3.94
C PHE A 178 1.47 -20.93 3.63
N GLU A 179 0.56 -21.79 4.11
CA GLU A 179 0.45 -23.19 3.68
C GLU A 179 -1.01 -23.50 3.30
N GLU A 180 -1.21 -24.18 2.18
CA GLU A 180 -2.55 -24.54 1.69
C GLU A 180 -2.62 -25.91 1.02
N ILE A 181 -3.70 -26.65 1.29
CA ILE A 181 -4.03 -27.89 0.57
C ILE A 181 -4.96 -27.58 -0.62
N LYS A 182 -4.52 -27.93 -1.82
CA LYS A 182 -5.29 -27.88 -3.07
C LYS A 182 -5.86 -29.25 -3.42
N PRO A 183 -7.14 -29.32 -3.86
CA PRO A 183 -7.66 -30.54 -4.42
C PRO A 183 -6.93 -30.91 -5.71
N ALA A 184 -6.81 -32.21 -5.98
CA ALA A 184 -6.27 -32.71 -7.24
C ALA A 184 -7.01 -32.06 -8.44
N ARG A 185 -6.30 -31.27 -9.25
CA ARG A 185 -6.84 -30.66 -10.47
C ARG A 185 -5.86 -30.96 -11.59
N ARG A 186 -6.30 -31.78 -12.56
CA ARG A 186 -5.60 -32.24 -13.78
C ARG A 186 -4.75 -33.50 -13.66
N PHE A 187 -3.91 -33.65 -12.64
CA PHE A 187 -2.93 -34.74 -12.55
C PHE A 187 -3.02 -35.49 -11.22
N GLY A 188 -3.22 -36.80 -11.26
CA GLY A 188 -3.28 -37.67 -10.08
C GLY A 188 -4.60 -37.61 -9.31
N ASP A 189 -4.71 -38.51 -8.32
CA ASP A 189 -5.85 -38.57 -7.38
C ASP A 189 -5.54 -37.87 -6.04
N GLU A 190 -4.27 -37.52 -5.80
CA GLU A 190 -3.81 -36.92 -4.55
C GLU A 190 -3.95 -35.40 -4.55
N ASN A 191 -4.33 -34.85 -3.39
CA ASN A 191 -4.27 -33.42 -3.16
C ASN A 191 -2.82 -32.92 -3.26
N ARG A 192 -2.65 -31.61 -3.40
CA ARG A 192 -1.34 -30.96 -3.42
C ARG A 192 -1.25 -29.95 -2.29
N ILE A 193 -0.05 -29.67 -1.79
CA ILE A 193 0.25 -28.66 -0.78
C ILE A 193 1.01 -27.53 -1.46
N ASN A 194 0.63 -26.31 -1.13
CA ASN A 194 1.29 -25.07 -1.53
C ASN A 194 1.95 -24.47 -0.30
N VAL A 195 3.27 -24.33 -0.30
CA VAL A 195 4.05 -23.70 0.77
C VAL A 195 4.65 -22.41 0.24
N GLY A 196 4.11 -21.28 0.70
CA GLY A 196 4.60 -19.93 0.40
C GLY A 196 5.55 -19.43 1.49
N PHE A 197 6.69 -18.89 1.09
CA PHE A 197 7.69 -18.31 1.98
C PHE A 197 8.46 -17.20 1.26
N SER A 198 9.24 -16.42 1.99
CA SER A 198 10.14 -15.43 1.41
C SER A 198 11.51 -15.46 2.06
N VAL A 199 12.47 -14.84 1.38
CA VAL A 199 13.81 -14.54 1.88
C VAL A 199 14.16 -13.10 1.53
N ARG A 200 15.12 -12.53 2.25
CA ARG A 200 15.71 -11.23 1.92
C ARG A 200 17.13 -11.46 1.43
N VAL A 201 17.47 -10.89 0.28
CA VAL A 201 18.82 -11.01 -0.32
C VAL A 201 19.39 -9.63 -0.66
N PRO A 202 20.70 -9.40 -0.48
CA PRO A 202 21.35 -8.17 -0.93
C PRO A 202 21.22 -7.99 -2.43
N ARG A 203 20.90 -6.77 -2.89
CA ARG A 203 20.73 -6.45 -4.32
C ARG A 203 21.98 -6.73 -5.15
N ASP A 204 23.15 -6.41 -4.61
CA ASP A 204 24.45 -6.59 -5.27
C ASP A 204 24.91 -8.06 -5.31
N ASP A 205 24.25 -8.95 -4.55
CA ASP A 205 24.55 -10.38 -4.45
C ASP A 205 23.24 -11.18 -4.40
N LYS A 206 22.34 -10.88 -5.34
CA LYS A 206 20.98 -11.41 -5.38
C LYS A 206 20.90 -12.81 -5.98
N ASP A 207 21.92 -13.26 -6.70
CA ASP A 207 21.85 -14.48 -7.49
C ASP A 207 21.94 -15.73 -6.58
N PHE A 208 20.94 -16.60 -6.62
CA PHE A 208 20.92 -17.86 -5.86
C PHE A 208 20.01 -18.91 -6.48
N CYS A 209 20.32 -20.19 -6.23
CA CYS A 209 19.44 -21.30 -6.50
C CYS A 209 18.71 -21.72 -5.22
N VAL A 210 17.39 -21.83 -5.25
CA VAL A 210 16.59 -22.47 -4.21
C VAL A 210 16.35 -23.93 -4.58
N PHE A 211 16.65 -24.84 -3.67
CA PHE A 211 16.40 -26.26 -3.81
C PHE A 211 15.48 -26.75 -2.69
N ALA A 212 14.30 -27.23 -3.07
CA ALA A 212 13.35 -27.90 -2.18
C ALA A 212 13.50 -29.40 -2.32
N SER A 213 13.67 -30.10 -1.21
CA SER A 213 13.79 -31.56 -1.14
C SER A 213 12.92 -32.12 -0.03
N ASP A 214 12.62 -33.41 -0.10
CA ASP A 214 12.02 -34.14 1.02
C ASP A 214 13.13 -34.75 1.88
N ALA A 215 13.14 -34.46 3.18
CA ALA A 215 14.14 -35.01 4.10
C ALA A 215 14.08 -36.54 4.22
N LEU A 216 12.96 -37.16 3.84
CA LEU A 216 12.77 -38.61 3.83
C LEU A 216 12.82 -39.23 2.42
N ASP A 217 13.12 -38.45 1.39
CA ASP A 217 13.19 -38.88 -0.02
C ASP A 217 11.91 -39.60 -0.53
N VAL A 218 10.74 -39.28 0.03
CA VAL A 218 9.43 -39.80 -0.42
C VAL A 218 8.95 -39.03 -1.66
N VAL A 219 9.16 -37.72 -1.68
CA VAL A 219 8.80 -36.83 -2.79
C VAL A 219 10.05 -36.30 -3.48
N LEU A 220 10.10 -36.42 -4.82
CA LEU A 220 11.22 -35.87 -5.59
C LEU A 220 11.28 -34.34 -5.46
N GLY A 221 12.47 -33.81 -5.21
CA GLY A 221 12.70 -32.38 -5.03
C GLY A 221 12.56 -31.56 -6.32
N GLY A 222 12.59 -30.22 -6.16
CA GLY A 222 12.48 -29.24 -7.23
C GLY A 222 13.32 -28.00 -6.95
N PHE A 223 13.78 -27.31 -8.01
CA PHE A 223 14.64 -26.14 -7.87
C PHE A 223 14.26 -24.99 -8.82
N ALA A 224 14.68 -23.78 -8.43
CA ALA A 224 14.58 -22.57 -9.24
C ALA A 224 15.82 -21.68 -9.04
N MET A 225 16.15 -20.87 -10.05
CA MET A 225 17.29 -19.94 -10.00
C MET A 225 16.77 -18.50 -9.99
N PHE A 226 17.14 -17.74 -8.95
CA PHE A 226 16.92 -16.30 -8.90
C PHE A 226 18.15 -15.62 -9.49
N CYS A 227 17.96 -14.92 -10.60
CA CYS A 227 18.94 -14.16 -11.37
C CYS A 227 18.24 -13.04 -12.15
N ASP A 228 18.99 -12.24 -12.94
CA ASP A 228 18.44 -11.12 -13.73
C ASP A 228 17.22 -11.53 -14.58
N GLU A 229 17.27 -12.68 -15.26
CA GLU A 229 16.18 -13.17 -16.12
C GLU A 229 14.88 -13.44 -15.34
N SER A 230 14.98 -13.87 -14.08
CA SER A 230 13.82 -14.08 -13.21
C SER A 230 13.40 -12.80 -12.47
N TYR A 231 14.36 -11.95 -12.11
CA TYR A 231 14.15 -10.75 -11.32
C TYR A 231 13.46 -9.65 -12.13
N GLU A 232 13.93 -9.34 -13.34
CA GLU A 232 13.42 -8.21 -14.13
C GLU A 232 11.90 -8.29 -14.36
N PRO A 233 11.31 -9.44 -14.78
CA PRO A 233 9.86 -9.54 -14.96
C PRO A 233 9.08 -9.47 -13.64
N LEU A 234 9.64 -10.00 -12.55
CA LEU A 234 9.00 -9.96 -11.23
C LEU A 234 8.99 -8.55 -10.66
N ALA A 235 10.11 -7.84 -10.75
CA ALA A 235 10.24 -6.45 -10.31
C ALA A 235 9.37 -5.53 -11.16
N ALA A 236 9.35 -5.70 -12.49
CA ALA A 236 8.48 -4.95 -13.39
C ALA A 236 7.00 -5.16 -13.06
N ARG A 237 6.57 -6.42 -12.87
CA ARG A 237 5.18 -6.74 -12.49
C ARG A 237 4.83 -6.19 -11.11
N PHE A 238 5.77 -6.22 -10.16
CA PHE A 238 5.57 -5.60 -8.85
C PHE A 238 5.36 -4.10 -9.00
N PHE A 239 6.27 -3.41 -9.69
CA PHE A 239 6.15 -1.98 -9.98
C PHE A 239 4.85 -1.63 -10.69
N GLU A 240 4.47 -2.33 -11.75
CA GLU A 240 3.20 -2.10 -12.47
C GLU A 240 1.96 -2.27 -11.58
N ARG A 241 2.02 -3.19 -10.61
CA ARG A 241 0.93 -3.43 -9.66
C ARG A 241 0.88 -2.37 -8.55
N THR A 242 2.02 -1.83 -8.14
CA THR A 242 2.12 -1.01 -6.92
C THR A 242 2.48 0.45 -7.17
N VAL A 243 2.74 0.86 -8.41
CA VAL A 243 3.00 2.26 -8.76
C VAL A 243 1.74 3.09 -8.48
N ASP A 244 1.88 4.06 -7.59
CA ASP A 244 0.82 4.98 -7.23
C ASP A 244 0.69 6.12 -8.26
N ALA A 245 -0.45 6.81 -8.23
CA ALA A 245 -0.75 7.86 -9.19
C ALA A 245 0.20 9.07 -9.17
N ALA A 246 0.91 9.35 -8.05
CA ALA A 246 1.84 10.47 -7.99
C ALA A 246 3.14 10.18 -8.76
N HIS A 247 3.51 8.90 -8.86
CA HIS A 247 4.75 8.45 -9.50
C HIS A 247 4.53 7.69 -10.82
N ASP A 248 3.29 7.59 -11.31
CA ASP A 248 2.99 6.91 -12.57
C ASP A 248 3.59 7.70 -13.76
N PRO A 249 4.54 7.12 -14.52
CA PRO A 249 5.15 7.80 -15.65
C PRO A 249 4.18 8.12 -16.79
N ALA A 250 2.97 7.53 -16.79
CA ALA A 250 1.92 7.82 -17.75
C ALA A 250 1.02 9.01 -17.36
N TYR A 251 1.24 9.65 -16.20
CA TYR A 251 0.33 10.67 -15.67
C TYR A 251 0.08 11.86 -16.63
N ASP A 252 1.12 12.46 -17.21
CA ASP A 252 0.97 13.60 -18.11
C ASP A 252 0.08 13.28 -19.32
N ALA A 253 0.30 12.11 -19.95
CA ALA A 253 -0.53 11.63 -21.04
C ALA A 253 -1.96 11.27 -20.59
N TRP A 254 -2.10 10.73 -19.38
CA TRP A 254 -3.39 10.45 -18.77
C TRP A 254 -4.18 11.73 -18.54
N TYR A 255 -3.57 12.79 -18.00
CA TYR A 255 -4.22 14.07 -17.73
C TYR A 255 -4.80 14.70 -19.01
N LEU A 256 -4.08 14.63 -20.14
CA LEU A 256 -4.57 15.13 -21.42
C LEU A 256 -5.85 14.43 -21.91
N LEU A 257 -6.11 13.20 -21.46
CA LEU A 257 -7.33 12.44 -21.80
C LEU A 257 -8.47 12.66 -20.79
N HIS A 258 -8.18 13.19 -19.60
CA HIS A 258 -9.13 13.33 -18.49
C HIS A 258 -9.42 14.78 -18.08
N SER A 259 -8.68 15.75 -18.61
CA SER A 259 -8.95 17.19 -18.46
C SER A 259 -10.14 17.64 -19.32
N ALA A 260 -10.71 18.81 -19.00
CA ALA A 260 -11.86 19.33 -19.74
C ALA A 260 -11.56 19.50 -21.24
N THR A 261 -12.46 19.00 -22.08
CA THR A 261 -12.31 19.15 -23.53
C THR A 261 -12.67 20.57 -23.97
N LEU A 262 -12.25 20.97 -25.17
CA LEU A 262 -12.66 22.26 -25.74
C LEU A 262 -14.20 22.39 -25.86
N ALA A 263 -14.93 21.27 -25.99
CA ALA A 263 -16.38 21.28 -26.00
C ALA A 263 -16.96 21.56 -24.60
N ASP A 264 -16.41 20.93 -23.56
CA ASP A 264 -16.79 21.17 -22.17
C ASP A 264 -16.56 22.63 -21.80
N LEU A 265 -15.36 23.15 -22.09
CA LEU A 265 -15.01 24.56 -21.82
C LEU A 265 -15.89 25.56 -22.60
N ALA A 266 -16.36 25.19 -23.79
CA ALA A 266 -17.29 26.03 -24.55
C ALA A 266 -18.70 26.02 -23.95
N GLU A 267 -19.14 24.89 -23.39
CA GLU A 267 -20.44 24.77 -22.73
C GLU A 267 -20.45 25.45 -21.36
N GLN A 268 -19.36 25.32 -20.59
CA GLN A 268 -19.19 26.04 -19.32
C GLN A 268 -19.34 27.56 -19.51
N ARG A 269 -18.73 28.13 -20.56
CA ARG A 269 -18.85 29.57 -20.89
C ARG A 269 -20.27 30.03 -21.23
N ARG A 270 -21.18 29.11 -21.59
CA ARG A 270 -22.59 29.41 -21.90
C ARG A 270 -23.52 29.11 -20.73
N THR A 271 -23.04 28.35 -19.77
CA THR A 271 -23.80 27.95 -18.60
C THR A 271 -23.96 29.13 -17.65
N THR A 272 -25.13 29.27 -17.07
CA THR A 272 -25.44 30.28 -16.04
C THR A 272 -25.86 29.57 -14.77
N PHE A 273 -25.46 30.10 -13.63
CA PHE A 273 -25.80 29.52 -12.34
C PHE A 273 -26.92 30.30 -11.66
N SER A 274 -27.64 29.63 -10.75
CA SER A 274 -28.66 30.30 -9.93
C SER A 274 -28.04 31.31 -8.94
N TYR A 275 -26.81 31.04 -8.51
CA TYR A 275 -25.99 31.90 -7.69
C TYR A 275 -24.62 32.05 -8.37
N GLU A 276 -24.27 33.28 -8.74
CA GLU A 276 -23.03 33.62 -9.44
C GLU A 276 -22.18 34.54 -8.55
N PRO A 277 -21.49 33.99 -7.53
CA PRO A 277 -20.67 34.79 -6.63
C PRO A 277 -19.45 35.34 -7.35
N LEU A 278 -19.13 36.61 -7.09
CA LEU A 278 -17.82 37.15 -7.42
C LEU A 278 -16.75 36.41 -6.60
N ILE A 279 -15.71 35.90 -7.28
CA ILE A 279 -14.53 35.30 -6.64
C ILE A 279 -13.39 36.33 -6.65
N SER A 280 -12.76 36.58 -5.49
CA SER A 280 -11.57 37.42 -5.38
C SER A 280 -10.32 36.57 -5.16
N LEU A 281 -9.33 36.72 -6.03
CA LEU A 281 -8.05 36.02 -5.93
C LEU A 281 -6.97 37.00 -5.50
N VAL A 282 -6.44 36.82 -4.30
CA VAL A 282 -5.37 37.66 -3.75
C VAL A 282 -4.04 37.03 -4.12
N ILE A 283 -3.22 37.76 -4.87
CA ILE A 283 -1.94 37.28 -5.41
C ILE A 283 -0.81 38.08 -4.75
N PRO A 284 -0.08 37.51 -3.78
CA PRO A 284 1.11 38.15 -3.25
C PRO A 284 2.20 38.12 -4.31
N LEU A 285 2.86 39.26 -4.54
CA LEU A 285 3.97 39.34 -5.49
C LEU A 285 5.25 39.74 -4.77
N VAL A 286 6.25 38.84 -4.76
CA VAL A 286 7.59 39.13 -4.25
C VAL A 286 8.62 39.25 -5.38
N GLN A 287 9.84 39.66 -5.02
CA GLN A 287 10.89 39.93 -5.98
C GLN A 287 11.32 38.64 -6.70
N GLY A 288 11.38 38.68 -8.04
CA GLY A 288 11.85 37.55 -8.86
C GLY A 288 10.74 36.68 -9.45
N GLU A 289 9.47 36.92 -9.08
CA GLU A 289 8.34 36.08 -9.50
C GLU A 289 7.56 36.62 -10.71
N ALA A 290 8.10 37.63 -11.39
CA ALA A 290 7.48 38.26 -12.56
C ALA A 290 7.02 37.25 -13.63
N GLU A 291 7.84 36.22 -13.91
CA GLU A 291 7.50 35.18 -14.89
C GLU A 291 6.39 34.25 -14.39
N LEU A 292 6.43 33.86 -13.11
CA LEU A 292 5.39 33.05 -12.47
C LEU A 292 4.05 33.81 -12.50
N LEU A 293 4.05 35.08 -12.11
CA LEU A 293 2.87 35.95 -12.17
C LEU A 293 2.30 36.02 -13.59
N ALA A 294 3.12 36.20 -14.62
CA ALA A 294 2.64 36.25 -16.00
C ALA A 294 1.95 34.95 -16.43
N ARG A 295 2.47 33.80 -16.01
CA ARG A 295 1.88 32.48 -16.26
C ARG A 295 0.58 32.28 -15.48
N CYS A 296 0.56 32.63 -14.20
CA CYS A 296 -0.65 32.64 -13.36
C CYS A 296 -1.77 33.50 -13.99
N LEU A 297 -1.46 34.73 -14.40
CA LEU A 297 -2.43 35.63 -15.04
C LEU A 297 -2.90 35.10 -16.40
N THR A 298 -2.05 34.41 -17.16
CA THR A 298 -2.44 33.74 -18.41
C THR A 298 -3.45 32.61 -18.13
N ALA A 299 -3.23 31.81 -17.09
CA ALA A 299 -4.15 30.76 -16.65
C ALA A 299 -5.50 31.35 -16.16
N LEU A 300 -5.47 32.51 -15.51
CA LEU A 300 -6.67 33.24 -15.12
C LEU A 300 -7.45 33.78 -16.32
N ALA A 301 -6.77 34.28 -17.36
CA ALA A 301 -7.42 34.72 -18.58
C ALA A 301 -8.14 33.59 -19.34
N ALA A 302 -7.75 32.34 -19.11
CA ALA A 302 -8.35 31.15 -19.73
C ALA A 302 -9.66 30.67 -19.08
N GLN A 303 -10.00 31.18 -17.88
CA GLN A 303 -11.12 30.71 -17.08
C GLN A 303 -12.46 30.79 -17.83
N THR A 304 -13.28 29.75 -17.68
CA THR A 304 -14.62 29.68 -18.30
C THR A 304 -15.68 30.43 -17.50
N TYR A 305 -15.51 30.54 -16.17
CA TYR A 305 -16.29 31.43 -15.32
C TYR A 305 -15.67 32.82 -15.29
N ASN A 306 -16.44 33.86 -15.63
CA ASN A 306 -15.93 35.20 -15.88
C ASN A 306 -16.30 36.24 -14.81
N VAL A 307 -16.90 35.82 -13.69
CA VAL A 307 -17.27 36.70 -12.58
C VAL A 307 -16.22 36.56 -11.47
N PHE A 308 -15.02 37.06 -11.73
CA PHE A 308 -13.92 37.05 -10.77
C PHE A 308 -13.04 38.30 -10.91
N GLU A 309 -12.26 38.59 -9.87
CA GLU A 309 -11.25 39.65 -9.87
C GLU A 309 -9.92 39.12 -9.33
N ALA A 310 -8.82 39.69 -9.80
CA ALA A 310 -7.47 39.40 -9.33
C ALA A 310 -6.88 40.64 -8.66
N ILE A 311 -6.34 40.46 -7.46
CA ILE A 311 -5.81 41.53 -6.61
C ILE A 311 -4.33 41.24 -6.37
N VAL A 312 -3.47 41.89 -7.13
CA VAL A 312 -2.01 41.73 -7.00
C VAL A 312 -1.51 42.67 -5.92
N VAL A 313 -1.03 42.08 -4.82
CA VAL A 313 -0.44 42.79 -3.70
C VAL A 313 1.06 42.85 -3.93
N ASP A 314 1.57 44.01 -4.33
CA ASP A 314 2.92 44.18 -4.86
C ASP A 314 3.83 44.92 -3.87
N ARG A 315 4.92 44.26 -3.48
CA ARG A 315 5.96 44.82 -2.59
C ARG A 315 7.07 45.57 -3.33
N TYR A 316 7.42 45.19 -4.56
CA TYR A 316 8.74 45.52 -5.12
C TYR A 316 8.70 46.30 -6.42
N TYR A 317 7.75 46.01 -7.31
CA TYR A 317 7.87 46.49 -8.68
C TYR A 317 7.55 47.98 -8.81
N GLY A 318 8.29 48.70 -9.65
CA GLY A 318 7.93 50.06 -10.06
C GLY A 318 6.70 50.06 -10.97
N ASP A 319 6.02 51.20 -11.13
CA ASP A 319 4.87 51.28 -12.05
C ASP A 319 5.25 50.94 -13.49
N ALA A 320 6.43 51.37 -13.94
CA ALA A 320 6.94 51.08 -15.27
C ALA A 320 7.31 49.59 -15.44
N GLU A 321 7.89 48.96 -14.42
CA GLU A 321 8.27 47.54 -14.44
C GLU A 321 7.04 46.64 -14.43
N PHE A 322 6.08 46.92 -13.54
CA PHE A 322 4.80 46.22 -13.50
C PHE A 322 4.04 46.37 -14.82
N THR A 323 4.02 47.57 -15.42
CA THR A 323 3.41 47.78 -16.75
C THR A 323 4.18 47.03 -17.83
N ALA A 324 5.51 46.97 -17.75
CA ALA A 324 6.38 46.29 -18.71
C ALA A 324 6.27 44.75 -18.66
N LEU A 325 5.68 44.18 -17.60
CA LEU A 325 5.27 42.76 -17.60
C LEU A 325 4.27 42.43 -18.72
N GLY A 326 3.76 43.43 -19.45
CA GLY A 326 2.94 43.21 -20.64
C GLY A 326 1.58 42.61 -20.30
N LEU A 327 1.13 42.82 -19.06
CA LEU A 327 -0.17 42.43 -18.53
C LEU A 327 -1.25 43.33 -19.15
N GLU A 328 -1.38 43.33 -20.48
CA GLU A 328 -2.46 44.05 -21.15
C GLU A 328 -3.79 43.53 -20.61
N GLN A 329 -4.69 44.46 -20.27
CA GLN A 329 -6.03 44.25 -19.70
C GLN A 329 -7.01 43.54 -20.67
N GLY A 330 -6.54 42.52 -21.37
CA GLY A 330 -7.25 41.81 -22.43
C GLY A 330 -7.83 40.49 -21.94
N GLY A 331 -8.96 40.56 -21.24
CA GLY A 331 -9.72 39.39 -20.81
C GLY A 331 -10.74 39.75 -19.74
N ALA A 332 -11.68 38.85 -19.42
CA ALA A 332 -12.77 39.10 -18.48
C ALA A 332 -12.35 39.28 -16.99
N CYS A 333 -11.05 39.41 -16.70
CA CYS A 333 -10.48 39.56 -15.36
C CYS A 333 -10.28 41.03 -15.00
N ALA A 334 -10.97 41.52 -13.96
CA ALA A 334 -10.66 42.81 -13.37
C ALA A 334 -9.39 42.70 -12.52
N LEU A 335 -8.29 43.29 -13.00
CA LEU A 335 -7.00 43.31 -12.30
C LEU A 335 -6.87 44.59 -11.45
N THR A 336 -6.70 44.43 -10.14
CA THR A 336 -6.38 45.52 -9.21
C THR A 336 -4.98 45.30 -8.66
N ARG A 337 -4.16 46.36 -8.63
CA ARG A 337 -2.85 46.35 -7.99
C ARG A 337 -2.88 47.14 -6.70
N VAL A 338 -2.42 46.52 -5.61
CA VAL A 338 -2.31 47.13 -4.28
C VAL A 338 -0.82 47.20 -3.94
N LYS A 339 -0.27 48.42 -3.93
CA LYS A 339 1.13 48.61 -3.57
C LYS A 339 1.27 48.68 -2.05
N VAL A 340 2.15 47.87 -1.50
CA VAL A 340 2.34 47.76 -0.04
C VAL A 340 3.82 47.96 0.34
N ASP A 341 4.09 48.11 1.64
CA ASP A 341 5.45 48.25 2.16
C ASP A 341 6.23 46.93 2.01
N GLU A 342 7.51 47.02 1.65
CA GLU A 342 8.41 45.86 1.50
C GLU A 342 8.57 45.05 2.81
N ALA A 343 8.32 45.66 3.97
CA ALA A 343 8.47 45.03 5.28
C ALA A 343 7.27 44.17 5.73
N LEU A 344 6.14 44.20 5.02
CA LEU A 344 4.95 43.42 5.37
C LEU A 344 5.20 41.92 5.14
N GLY A 345 4.66 41.07 6.01
CA GLY A 345 4.69 39.61 5.81
C GLY A 345 3.50 39.07 5.01
N ALA A 346 3.45 37.75 4.80
CA ALA A 346 2.44 37.10 3.94
C ALA A 346 0.99 37.30 4.44
N ASP A 347 0.77 37.17 5.76
CA ASP A 347 -0.50 37.45 6.43
C ASP A 347 -0.99 38.89 6.23
N GLU A 348 -0.09 39.86 6.35
CA GLU A 348 -0.41 41.28 6.19
C GLU A 348 -0.67 41.63 4.73
N MET A 349 0.03 41.00 3.79
CA MET A 349 -0.28 41.10 2.36
C MET A 349 -1.65 40.53 2.05
N PHE A 350 -1.95 39.33 2.56
CA PHE A 350 -3.25 38.71 2.35
C PHE A 350 -4.37 39.57 2.92
N ALA A 351 -4.18 40.13 4.12
CA ALA A 351 -5.11 41.08 4.73
C ALA A 351 -5.27 42.37 3.90
N ALA A 352 -4.19 42.93 3.35
CA ALA A 352 -4.24 44.09 2.47
C ALA A 352 -5.00 43.81 1.17
N GLY A 353 -4.81 42.63 0.58
CA GLY A 353 -5.58 42.19 -0.58
C GLY A 353 -7.05 41.95 -0.25
N LEU A 354 -7.34 41.31 0.89
CA LEU A 354 -8.70 41.04 1.36
C LEU A 354 -9.48 42.33 1.65
N ALA A 355 -8.81 43.38 2.12
CA ALA A 355 -9.42 44.70 2.32
C ALA A 355 -9.95 45.33 1.01
N GLU A 356 -9.31 45.03 -0.12
CA GLU A 356 -9.73 45.50 -1.45
C GLU A 356 -10.69 44.52 -2.15
N ALA A 357 -10.77 43.26 -1.67
CA ALA A 357 -11.62 42.23 -2.23
C ALA A 357 -13.11 42.57 -2.11
N LYS A 358 -13.88 42.22 -3.14
CA LYS A 358 -15.33 42.42 -3.26
C LYS A 358 -16.10 41.11 -3.39
N GLY A 359 -15.40 40.01 -3.61
CA GLY A 359 -15.95 38.69 -3.81
C GLY A 359 -16.67 38.16 -2.58
N SER A 360 -17.63 37.27 -2.81
CA SER A 360 -18.28 36.47 -1.76
C SER A 360 -17.44 35.26 -1.38
N TYR A 361 -16.51 34.86 -2.25
CA TYR A 361 -15.48 33.87 -1.98
C TYR A 361 -14.11 34.46 -2.29
N CYS A 362 -13.12 34.12 -1.46
CA CYS A 362 -11.76 34.60 -1.60
C CYS A 362 -10.76 33.45 -1.48
N ALA A 363 -9.62 33.56 -2.16
CA ALA A 363 -8.51 32.63 -2.03
C ALA A 363 -7.17 33.38 -2.11
N LEU A 364 -6.16 32.84 -1.41
CA LEU A 364 -4.76 33.19 -1.65
C LEU A 364 -4.29 32.38 -2.85
N LEU A 365 -3.86 33.05 -3.91
CA LEU A 365 -3.36 32.44 -5.14
C LEU A 365 -1.90 32.83 -5.32
N GLU A 366 -1.00 31.92 -4.95
CA GLU A 366 0.44 32.12 -5.13
C GLU A 366 0.81 32.22 -6.62
N PRO A 367 1.80 33.04 -7.02
CA PRO A 367 2.18 33.22 -8.42
C PRO A 367 2.62 31.94 -9.14
N ASP A 368 3.06 30.91 -8.43
CA ASP A 368 3.46 29.62 -8.98
C ASP A 368 2.29 28.68 -9.26
N ILE A 369 1.05 29.08 -8.94
CA ILE A 369 -0.15 28.29 -9.18
C ILE A 369 -0.79 28.68 -10.53
N MET A 370 -0.94 27.69 -11.42
CA MET A 370 -1.71 27.81 -12.66
C MET A 370 -3.06 27.11 -12.50
N LEU A 371 -4.15 27.85 -12.57
CA LEU A 371 -5.49 27.26 -12.56
C LEU A 371 -5.79 26.54 -13.88
N ALA A 372 -6.43 25.37 -13.80
CA ALA A 372 -7.06 24.72 -14.95
C ALA A 372 -8.17 25.64 -15.52
N PRO A 373 -8.43 25.67 -16.83
CA PRO A 373 -9.44 26.57 -17.44
C PRO A 373 -10.85 26.47 -16.85
N GLU A 374 -11.22 25.32 -16.31
CA GLU A 374 -12.49 25.01 -15.67
C GLU A 374 -12.54 25.34 -14.17
N ALA A 375 -11.41 25.70 -13.53
CA ALA A 375 -11.28 25.75 -12.08
C ALA A 375 -12.34 26.60 -11.37
N LEU A 376 -12.49 27.87 -11.77
CA LEU A 376 -13.45 28.76 -11.13
C LEU A 376 -14.90 28.36 -11.42
N PHE A 377 -15.17 27.80 -12.60
CA PHE A 377 -16.50 27.28 -12.94
C PHE A 377 -16.88 26.12 -12.02
N GLU A 378 -15.95 25.21 -11.77
CA GLU A 378 -16.15 24.03 -10.95
C GLU A 378 -16.33 24.36 -9.46
N VAL A 379 -15.62 25.38 -8.97
CA VAL A 379 -15.84 25.96 -7.64
C VAL A 379 -17.27 26.49 -7.51
N VAL A 380 -17.74 27.29 -8.47
CA VAL A 380 -19.09 27.86 -8.45
C VAL A 380 -20.17 26.79 -8.62
N ARG A 381 -19.92 25.78 -9.46
CA ARG A 381 -20.80 24.62 -9.62
C ARG A 381 -20.99 23.92 -8.29
N ARG A 382 -19.91 23.60 -7.58
CA ARG A 382 -19.98 22.94 -6.27
C ARG A 382 -20.71 23.77 -5.22
N ILE A 383 -20.49 25.09 -5.20
CA ILE A 383 -21.24 26.01 -4.33
C ILE A 383 -22.74 25.92 -4.62
N ASN A 384 -23.16 25.93 -5.89
CA ASN A 384 -24.56 25.82 -6.26
C ASN A 384 -25.17 24.45 -5.91
N GLU A 385 -24.44 23.36 -6.16
CA GLU A 385 -24.85 21.99 -5.80
C GLU A 385 -25.13 21.87 -4.29
N ARG A 386 -24.23 22.41 -3.46
CA ARG A 386 -24.39 22.39 -1.99
C ARG A 386 -25.53 23.28 -1.50
N ARG A 387 -25.84 24.38 -2.19
CA ARG A 387 -26.93 25.29 -1.82
C ARG A 387 -28.34 24.72 -2.01
N VAL A 388 -28.50 23.71 -2.87
CA VAL A 388 -29.81 23.11 -3.16
C VAL A 388 -30.09 21.84 -2.34
N LEU A 389 -29.10 21.33 -1.60
CA LEU A 389 -29.26 20.18 -0.71
C LEU A 389 -29.84 20.65 0.63
N GLU A 390 -31.12 20.35 0.88
CA GLU A 390 -31.88 20.88 2.03
C GLU A 390 -31.31 20.47 3.40
N ASP A 391 -30.68 19.30 3.48
CA ASP A 391 -30.14 18.72 4.72
C ASP A 391 -28.64 18.96 4.93
N GLU A 392 -27.99 19.71 4.03
CA GLU A 392 -26.53 19.88 4.04
C GLU A 392 -26.11 21.35 4.17
N ALA A 393 -25.04 21.60 4.92
CA ALA A 393 -24.50 22.95 5.08
C ALA A 393 -23.93 23.48 3.73
N PRO A 394 -24.05 24.80 3.47
CA PRO A 394 -23.46 25.40 2.28
C PRO A 394 -21.94 25.22 2.26
N ALA A 395 -21.35 25.15 1.07
CA ALA A 395 -19.90 25.09 0.92
C ALA A 395 -19.25 26.43 1.31
N ARG A 396 -18.66 26.48 2.50
CA ARG A 396 -17.97 27.68 3.02
C ARG A 396 -16.45 27.62 2.86
N VAL A 397 -15.90 26.42 2.69
CA VAL A 397 -14.48 26.16 2.49
C VAL A 397 -14.36 25.08 1.41
N LEU A 398 -13.64 25.37 0.32
CA LEU A 398 -13.49 24.44 -0.80
C LEU A 398 -12.02 24.26 -1.18
N TYR A 399 -11.65 23.01 -1.48
CA TYR A 399 -10.34 22.64 -2.01
C TYR A 399 -10.49 21.61 -3.12
N ALA A 400 -9.46 21.43 -3.93
CA ALA A 400 -9.47 20.53 -5.08
C ALA A 400 -8.17 19.75 -5.19
N HIS A 401 -8.11 18.75 -6.05
CA HIS A 401 -6.85 18.05 -6.36
C HIS A 401 -5.91 18.97 -7.12
N HIS A 402 -4.63 18.62 -7.07
CA HIS A 402 -3.61 19.29 -7.85
C HIS A 402 -2.50 18.34 -8.21
N ASP A 403 -1.66 18.79 -9.12
CA ASP A 403 -0.42 18.16 -9.48
C ASP A 403 0.70 19.21 -9.51
N VAL A 404 1.86 18.76 -9.94
CA VAL A 404 3.05 19.59 -10.09
C VAL A 404 3.41 19.67 -11.56
N LEU A 405 3.71 20.88 -12.02
CA LEU A 405 4.34 21.09 -13.31
C LEU A 405 5.86 21.18 -13.10
N ASP A 406 6.59 20.21 -13.64
CA ASP A 406 8.04 20.15 -13.49
C ASP A 406 8.77 21.24 -14.31
N ALA A 407 10.10 21.31 -14.13
CA ALA A 407 10.93 22.28 -14.85
C ALA A 407 10.99 22.07 -16.38
N ASN A 408 10.56 20.92 -16.88
CA ASN A 408 10.47 20.61 -18.31
C ASN A 408 9.07 20.92 -18.88
N GLY A 409 8.12 21.33 -18.03
CA GLY A 409 6.73 21.56 -18.41
C GLY A 409 5.89 20.29 -18.50
N MET A 410 6.31 19.19 -17.86
CA MET A 410 5.57 17.93 -17.75
C MET A 410 4.80 17.90 -16.43
N LEU A 411 3.59 17.35 -16.43
CA LEU A 411 2.81 17.14 -15.22
C LEU A 411 3.29 15.88 -14.48
N CYS A 412 3.42 15.98 -13.16
CA CYS A 412 3.83 14.89 -12.26
C CYS A 412 3.24 15.07 -10.87
N GLU A 413 3.44 14.09 -9.98
CA GLU A 413 3.08 14.18 -8.55
C GLU A 413 1.59 14.52 -8.31
N LEU A 414 0.69 13.79 -8.98
CA LEU A 414 -0.75 13.91 -8.76
C LEU A 414 -1.10 13.69 -7.29
N ALA A 415 -1.63 14.74 -6.65
CA ALA A 415 -2.14 14.74 -5.30
C ALA A 415 -3.68 14.72 -5.28
N CYS A 416 -4.23 13.52 -5.38
CA CYS A 416 -5.63 13.23 -5.09
C CYS A 416 -5.86 13.21 -3.58
N LYS A 417 -6.57 14.21 -3.09
CA LYS A 417 -6.83 14.44 -1.66
C LYS A 417 -8.06 13.64 -1.22
N PRO A 418 -8.09 13.11 0.01
CA PRO A 418 -9.32 12.51 0.56
C PRO A 418 -10.38 13.58 0.79
N LEU A 419 -11.62 13.19 1.08
CA LEU A 419 -12.55 14.05 1.83
C LEU A 419 -11.93 14.49 3.17
N TYR A 420 -12.67 15.22 4.00
CA TYR A 420 -12.14 15.71 5.27
C TYR A 420 -11.59 14.55 6.14
N SER A 421 -10.27 14.56 6.35
CA SER A 421 -9.52 13.61 7.18
C SER A 421 -8.75 14.40 8.23
N PRO A 422 -9.31 14.57 9.45
CA PRO A 422 -8.64 15.34 10.50
C PRO A 422 -7.26 14.77 10.85
N ASP A 423 -7.10 13.45 10.89
CA ASP A 423 -5.85 12.83 11.33
C ASP A 423 -4.73 12.98 10.28
N LEU A 424 -5.07 12.90 8.99
CA LEU A 424 -4.13 13.25 7.92
C LEU A 424 -3.80 14.74 7.95
N LEU A 425 -4.79 15.60 8.20
CA LEU A 425 -4.59 17.04 8.27
C LEU A 425 -3.70 17.43 9.44
N LEU A 426 -3.69 16.66 10.53
CA LEU A 426 -2.79 16.86 11.66
C LEU A 426 -1.35 16.40 11.36
N SER A 427 -1.18 15.53 10.35
CA SER A 427 0.11 15.01 9.93
C SER A 427 0.85 15.93 8.95
N TYR A 428 0.15 16.56 8.01
CA TYR A 428 0.67 17.62 7.14
C TYR A 428 -0.46 18.37 6.40
N ASN A 429 -0.15 19.48 5.72
CA ASN A 429 -1.13 20.26 4.96
C ASN A 429 -1.53 19.58 3.63
N TYR A 430 -2.26 18.46 3.68
CA TYR A 430 -2.70 17.77 2.47
C TYR A 430 -3.69 18.59 1.61
N ALA A 431 -4.38 19.56 2.20
CA ALA A 431 -5.32 20.43 1.49
C ALA A 431 -4.60 21.29 0.43
N GLY A 432 -3.29 21.48 0.58
CA GLY A 432 -2.44 22.18 -0.38
C GLY A 432 -2.51 23.70 -0.26
N PRO A 433 -1.88 24.41 -1.20
CA PRO A 433 -1.69 25.87 -1.11
C PRO A 433 -2.92 26.69 -1.52
N LEU A 434 -3.88 26.10 -2.26
CA LEU A 434 -5.05 26.82 -2.76
C LEU A 434 -6.34 26.31 -2.10
N ILE A 435 -6.97 27.19 -1.32
CA ILE A 435 -8.26 26.95 -0.65
C ILE A 435 -9.14 28.17 -0.86
N PHE A 436 -10.40 27.94 -1.23
CA PHE A 436 -11.42 28.97 -1.36
C PHE A 436 -12.23 29.06 -0.08
N PHE A 437 -12.36 30.26 0.46
CA PHE A 437 -13.14 30.53 1.67
C PHE A 437 -14.28 31.49 1.36
N GLU A 438 -15.42 31.28 1.99
CA GLU A 438 -16.48 32.28 2.04
C GLU A 438 -15.97 33.53 2.76
N ARG A 439 -16.24 34.71 2.20
CA ARG A 439 -15.77 35.97 2.76
C ARG A 439 -16.27 36.22 4.18
N GLU A 440 -17.55 35.96 4.45
CA GLU A 440 -18.12 36.17 5.79
C GLU A 440 -17.37 35.32 6.84
N LEU A 441 -16.97 34.11 6.47
CA LEU A 441 -16.12 33.27 7.31
C LEU A 441 -14.74 33.91 7.51
N LEU A 442 -14.06 34.34 6.44
CA LEU A 442 -12.75 34.99 6.55
C LEU A 442 -12.78 36.25 7.42
N ASP A 443 -13.80 37.08 7.27
CA ASP A 443 -13.96 38.31 8.07
C ASP A 443 -14.10 37.94 9.56
N GLN A 444 -14.90 36.92 9.90
CA GLN A 444 -15.01 36.39 11.26
C GLN A 444 -13.66 35.85 11.79
N LEU A 445 -12.90 35.15 10.95
CA LEU A 445 -11.60 34.61 11.33
C LEU A 445 -10.53 35.70 11.48
N HIS A 446 -10.57 36.76 10.68
CA HIS A 446 -9.64 37.89 10.75
C HIS A 446 -9.82 38.70 12.04
N GLU A 447 -11.04 38.78 12.55
CA GLU A 447 -11.32 39.38 13.86
C GLU A 447 -10.79 38.53 15.04
N SER A 448 -10.54 37.24 14.81
CA SER A 448 -9.94 36.35 15.80
C SER A 448 -8.42 36.54 15.89
N ALA A 449 -7.86 36.67 17.10
CA ALA A 449 -6.47 37.08 17.29
C ALA A 449 -5.43 36.05 16.77
N GLY A 450 -4.47 36.52 15.97
CA GLY A 450 -3.14 35.93 15.72
C GLY A 450 -3.11 34.80 14.66
N PHE A 451 -2.40 35.03 13.55
CA PHE A 451 -2.13 34.02 12.51
C PHE A 451 -0.71 33.48 12.60
N VAL A 452 -0.52 32.23 12.17
CA VAL A 452 0.81 31.70 11.90
C VAL A 452 1.23 32.12 10.50
N ARG A 453 1.99 33.22 10.43
CA ARG A 453 2.33 33.95 9.19
C ARG A 453 3.00 33.07 8.13
N GLU A 454 3.86 32.18 8.58
CA GLU A 454 4.69 31.29 7.77
C GLU A 454 3.86 30.18 7.13
N ALA A 455 2.76 29.76 7.77
CA ALA A 455 1.85 28.69 7.30
C ALA A 455 0.40 29.17 7.28
N LEU A 456 0.18 30.35 6.67
CA LEU A 456 -1.06 31.11 6.77
C LEU A 456 -2.30 30.31 6.32
N VAL A 457 -2.24 29.70 5.13
CA VAL A 457 -3.35 28.93 4.56
C VAL A 457 -3.73 27.76 5.46
N TYR A 458 -2.74 27.11 6.06
CA TYR A 458 -2.95 25.96 6.93
C TYR A 458 -3.55 26.36 8.29
N ASP A 459 -3.10 27.45 8.92
CA ASP A 459 -3.73 27.99 10.14
C ASP A 459 -5.16 28.51 9.86
N LEU A 460 -5.39 29.16 8.70
CA LEU A 460 -6.73 29.57 8.26
C LEU A 460 -7.65 28.37 8.10
N LEU A 461 -7.18 27.30 7.47
CA LEU A 461 -7.95 26.07 7.31
C LEU A 461 -8.37 25.47 8.66
N PHE A 462 -7.45 25.37 9.63
CA PHE A 462 -7.80 24.87 10.97
C PHE A 462 -8.87 25.72 11.65
N LYS A 463 -8.70 27.05 11.64
CA LYS A 463 -9.70 27.96 12.23
C LYS A 463 -11.05 27.90 11.50
N ALA A 464 -11.03 27.73 10.18
CA ALA A 464 -12.23 27.56 9.38
C ALA A 464 -12.97 26.27 9.77
N ILE A 465 -12.26 25.14 9.84
CA ILE A 465 -12.83 23.85 10.26
C ILE A 465 -13.39 23.91 11.68
N GLU A 466 -12.69 24.57 12.62
CA GLU A 466 -13.19 24.79 13.99
C GLU A 466 -14.53 25.54 14.02
N THR A 467 -14.79 26.38 13.01
CA THR A 467 -16.01 27.19 12.91
C THR A 467 -17.11 26.50 12.10
N THR A 468 -16.75 25.82 11.01
CA THR A 468 -17.71 25.22 10.07
C THR A 468 -18.03 23.77 10.36
N GLY A 469 -17.10 23.04 10.98
CA GLY A 469 -17.17 21.59 11.19
C GLY A 469 -16.96 20.74 9.92
N SER A 470 -16.81 21.36 8.75
CA SER A 470 -16.65 20.65 7.47
C SER A 470 -15.94 21.48 6.41
N ILE A 471 -15.29 20.79 5.47
CA ILE A 471 -14.67 21.35 4.27
C ILE A 471 -15.11 20.54 3.04
N GLU A 472 -15.24 21.19 1.90
CA GLU A 472 -15.77 20.58 0.68
C GLU A 472 -14.66 20.30 -0.34
N ARG A 473 -14.53 19.04 -0.76
CA ARG A 473 -13.58 18.66 -1.81
C ARG A 473 -14.24 18.66 -3.18
N ILE A 474 -13.65 19.33 -4.15
CA ILE A 474 -14.01 19.18 -5.57
C ILE A 474 -13.15 18.06 -6.15
N ASP A 475 -13.79 17.01 -6.67
CA ASP A 475 -13.12 15.79 -7.15
C ASP A 475 -12.53 15.93 -8.57
N GLN A 476 -11.71 16.97 -8.76
CA GLN A 476 -11.07 17.32 -10.03
C GLN A 476 -9.70 17.95 -9.78
N ILE A 477 -8.81 17.84 -10.75
CA ILE A 477 -7.51 18.52 -10.78
C ILE A 477 -7.76 19.94 -11.29
N LEU A 478 -7.77 20.92 -10.40
CA LEU A 478 -8.16 22.30 -10.76
C LEU A 478 -6.98 23.27 -10.82
N TYR A 479 -5.78 22.85 -10.43
CA TYR A 479 -4.60 23.68 -10.53
C TYR A 479 -3.32 22.85 -10.57
N HIS A 480 -2.27 23.48 -11.09
CA HIS A 480 -0.94 22.95 -11.25
C HIS A 480 0.03 23.85 -10.48
N VAL A 481 0.90 23.28 -9.63
CA VAL A 481 1.93 24.05 -8.91
C VAL A 481 3.23 23.98 -9.70
N ALA A 482 3.75 25.14 -10.13
CA ALA A 482 4.98 25.22 -10.90
C ALA A 482 6.20 24.96 -10.00
N ARG A 483 7.01 23.96 -10.35
CA ARG A 483 8.39 23.90 -9.85
C ARG A 483 9.22 24.92 -10.62
N ALA A 484 9.75 25.91 -9.90
CA ALA A 484 10.71 26.83 -10.48
C ALA A 484 11.90 26.05 -11.10
N PRO A 485 12.36 26.42 -12.31
CA PRO A 485 13.51 25.79 -12.94
C PRO A 485 14.73 25.84 -12.02
N ARG A 486 15.55 24.78 -12.04
CA ARG A 486 16.80 24.71 -11.27
C ARG A 486 17.84 25.67 -11.87
N GLU A 487 17.73 26.96 -11.60
CA GLU A 487 18.78 27.92 -11.96
C GLU A 487 19.23 28.73 -10.73
N ALA A 488 20.55 28.83 -10.58
CA ALA A 488 21.32 29.40 -9.45
C ALA A 488 21.25 28.67 -8.09
N ALA A 489 22.42 28.20 -7.61
CA ALA A 489 22.59 27.56 -6.30
C ALA A 489 22.13 28.41 -5.09
N GLY A 490 22.00 29.74 -5.24
CA GLY A 490 21.53 30.65 -4.20
C GLY A 490 20.00 30.75 -4.11
N GLU A 491 19.27 30.70 -5.24
CA GLU A 491 17.80 30.74 -5.28
C GLU A 491 17.20 29.43 -4.74
N ASN A 492 17.90 28.32 -4.98
CA ASN A 492 17.54 27.03 -4.39
C ASN A 492 17.65 27.03 -2.85
N GLN A 493 18.62 27.76 -2.28
CA GLN A 493 18.80 27.84 -0.83
C GLN A 493 17.69 28.65 -0.16
N ALA A 494 17.33 29.82 -0.71
CA ALA A 494 16.25 30.64 -0.17
C ALA A 494 14.88 29.93 -0.22
N ARG A 495 14.63 29.13 -1.27
CA ARG A 495 13.40 28.33 -1.37
C ARG A 495 13.37 27.18 -0.37
N ILE A 496 14.50 26.50 -0.16
CA ILE A 496 14.62 25.47 0.88
C ILE A 496 14.35 26.11 2.25
N GLU A 497 14.95 27.26 2.54
CA GLU A 497 14.74 27.99 3.79
C GLU A 497 13.27 28.40 3.98
N ALA A 498 12.62 28.93 2.94
CA ALA A 498 11.19 29.28 2.97
C ALA A 498 10.29 28.06 3.23
N HIS A 499 10.60 26.92 2.59
CA HIS A 499 9.89 25.66 2.82
C HIS A 499 10.09 25.13 4.24
N GLU A 500 11.31 25.20 4.78
CA GLU A 500 11.58 24.85 6.18
C GLU A 500 10.85 25.79 7.16
N GLU A 501 10.73 27.08 6.84
CA GLU A 501 9.99 28.06 7.62
C GLU A 501 8.48 27.79 7.59
N ASP A 502 7.89 27.50 6.43
CA ASP A 502 6.49 27.08 6.29
C ASP A 502 6.24 25.80 7.10
N PHE A 503 7.11 24.79 7.00
CA PHE A 503 6.99 23.56 7.78
C PHE A 503 7.08 23.80 9.30
N ARG A 504 7.99 24.68 9.77
CA ARG A 504 8.05 25.08 11.19
C ARG A 504 6.80 25.86 11.60
N GLY A 505 6.27 26.69 10.71
CA GLY A 505 4.99 27.37 10.85
C GLY A 505 3.84 26.40 11.01
N GLY A 506 3.76 25.37 10.16
CA GLY A 506 2.69 24.39 10.18
C GLY A 506 2.65 23.61 11.49
N ARG A 507 3.80 23.24 12.06
CA ARG A 507 3.87 22.66 13.42
C ARG A 507 3.18 23.55 14.46
N ARG A 508 3.40 24.87 14.39
CA ARG A 508 2.77 25.85 15.29
C ARG A 508 1.28 26.00 15.00
N ALA A 509 0.85 25.93 13.74
CA ALA A 509 -0.57 25.92 13.37
C ALA A 509 -1.29 24.71 13.98
N VAL A 510 -0.73 23.51 13.85
CA VAL A 510 -1.24 22.28 14.48
C VAL A 510 -1.31 22.43 16.01
N ALA A 511 -0.23 22.87 16.66
CA ALA A 511 -0.22 23.05 18.11
C ALA A 511 -1.28 24.06 18.59
N ASN A 512 -1.47 25.15 17.85
CA ASN A 512 -2.49 26.15 18.15
C ASN A 512 -3.91 25.59 17.96
N HIS A 513 -4.14 24.81 16.90
CA HIS A 513 -5.40 24.11 16.66
C HIS A 513 -5.77 23.19 17.82
N LEU A 514 -4.85 22.31 18.23
CA LEU A 514 -5.06 21.38 19.34
C LEU A 514 -5.37 22.13 20.65
N LYS A 515 -4.64 23.22 20.93
CA LYS A 515 -4.88 24.08 22.09
C LYS A 515 -6.27 24.72 22.06
N ARG A 516 -6.73 25.22 20.91
CA ARG A 516 -8.08 25.82 20.76
C ARG A 516 -9.19 24.77 20.95
N ARG A 517 -8.93 23.53 20.52
CA ARG A 517 -9.82 22.37 20.72
C ARG A 517 -9.78 21.77 22.13
N GLY A 518 -8.87 22.24 22.99
CA GLY A 518 -8.70 21.69 24.34
C GLY A 518 -8.06 20.30 24.35
N ILE A 519 -7.33 19.94 23.29
CA ILE A 519 -6.62 18.66 23.17
C ILE A 519 -5.19 18.87 23.66
N GLU A 520 -4.81 18.16 24.72
CA GLU A 520 -3.45 18.18 25.24
C GLU A 520 -2.58 17.20 24.47
N ALA A 521 -1.64 17.70 23.67
CA ALA A 521 -0.69 16.89 22.93
C ALA A 521 0.61 17.67 22.64
N THR A 522 1.71 16.94 22.51
CA THR A 522 2.98 17.47 22.01
C THR A 522 3.09 17.21 20.52
N VAL A 523 3.32 18.28 19.73
CA VAL A 523 3.56 18.18 18.29
C VAL A 523 5.06 18.07 18.05
N LEU A 524 5.49 16.92 17.53
CA LEU A 524 6.83 16.66 17.02
C LEU A 524 6.86 16.93 15.50
N SER A 525 8.03 17.21 14.96
CA SER A 525 8.23 17.47 13.53
C SER A 525 9.43 16.69 13.03
N ASP A 526 9.25 15.94 11.95
CA ASP A 526 10.32 15.34 11.18
C ASP A 526 10.46 16.10 9.87
N ILE A 527 11.55 16.85 9.73
CA ILE A 527 11.80 17.67 8.54
C ILE A 527 12.23 16.85 7.32
N HIS A 528 12.79 15.65 7.53
CA HIS A 528 13.20 14.79 6.43
C HIS A 528 12.00 14.07 5.82
N GLU A 529 11.04 13.68 6.67
CA GLU A 529 9.78 13.10 6.21
C GLU A 529 8.74 14.19 5.85
N GLU A 530 8.95 15.44 6.28
CA GLU A 530 8.00 16.57 6.23
C GLU A 530 6.64 16.20 6.85
N LEU A 531 6.69 15.59 8.03
CA LEU A 531 5.51 15.14 8.78
C LEU A 531 5.52 15.66 10.21
N TYR A 532 4.32 15.88 10.75
CA TYR A 532 4.11 16.09 12.18
C TYR A 532 3.67 14.78 12.84
N ARG A 533 4.21 14.52 14.04
CA ARG A 533 3.80 13.38 14.88
C ARG A 533 3.22 13.90 16.19
N LEU A 534 2.13 13.28 16.64
CA LEU A 534 1.39 13.72 17.81
C LEU A 534 1.55 12.75 18.97
N ASN A 535 2.04 13.27 20.09
CA ASN A 535 2.06 12.56 21.36
C ASN A 535 0.97 13.16 22.27
N TYR A 536 -0.20 12.53 22.26
CA TYR A 536 -1.33 12.93 23.09
C TYR A 536 -1.05 12.67 24.58
N ALA A 537 -1.53 13.55 25.45
CA ALA A 537 -1.45 13.36 26.88
C ALA A 537 -2.43 12.25 27.32
N LEU A 538 -1.98 11.42 28.25
CA LEU A 538 -2.85 10.44 28.89
C LEU A 538 -3.82 11.11 29.86
N PRO A 539 -5.03 10.56 30.03
CA PRO A 539 -5.92 10.98 31.10
C PRO A 539 -5.28 10.72 32.47
N VAL A 540 -5.65 11.53 33.47
CA VAL A 540 -5.13 11.42 34.84
C VAL A 540 -5.47 10.05 35.46
N GLU A 541 -6.67 9.55 35.19
CA GLU A 541 -7.09 8.20 35.55
C GLU A 541 -7.06 7.33 34.29
N LEU A 542 -6.27 6.26 34.36
CA LEU A 542 -6.07 5.32 33.26
C LEU A 542 -7.35 4.50 33.03
N PRO A 543 -7.99 4.59 31.85
CA PRO A 543 -9.22 3.86 31.55
C PRO A 543 -8.97 2.36 31.48
N SER A 544 -10.02 1.58 31.71
CA SER A 544 -9.98 0.12 31.63
C SER A 544 -9.96 -0.37 30.19
N VAL A 545 -9.09 -1.35 29.89
CA VAL A 545 -8.94 -1.95 28.57
C VAL A 545 -9.21 -3.45 28.66
N LEU A 546 -10.16 -3.95 27.85
CA LEU A 546 -10.40 -5.37 27.65
C LEU A 546 -9.81 -5.82 26.32
N VAL A 547 -8.78 -6.67 26.36
CA VAL A 547 -8.27 -7.36 25.17
C VAL A 547 -9.05 -8.65 24.98
N ILE A 548 -9.56 -8.88 23.78
CA ILE A 548 -10.32 -10.10 23.43
C ILE A 548 -9.55 -10.86 22.35
N VAL A 549 -9.15 -12.09 22.67
CA VAL A 549 -8.49 -12.99 21.71
C VAL A 549 -9.35 -14.22 21.50
N VAL A 550 -9.93 -14.35 20.30
CA VAL A 550 -10.68 -15.56 19.92
C VAL A 550 -9.70 -16.59 19.38
N ASN A 551 -9.49 -17.67 20.14
CA ASN A 551 -8.51 -18.68 19.79
C ASN A 551 -9.15 -20.02 19.40
N ARG A 552 -8.49 -20.74 18.49
CA ARG A 552 -8.76 -22.15 18.23
C ARG A 552 -7.51 -22.85 17.72
N GLU A 553 -6.99 -23.79 18.51
CA GLU A 553 -5.91 -24.70 18.09
C GLU A 553 -4.65 -24.00 17.56
N GLN A 554 -4.30 -22.83 18.11
CA GLN A 554 -3.07 -22.09 17.81
C GLN A 554 -2.25 -21.79 19.07
N PRO A 555 -1.81 -22.82 19.83
CA PRO A 555 -1.19 -22.63 21.14
C PRO A 555 0.06 -21.75 21.12
N TYR A 556 0.98 -21.98 20.18
CA TYR A 556 2.27 -21.27 20.14
C TYR A 556 2.12 -19.81 19.76
N LEU A 557 1.32 -19.53 18.71
CA LEU A 557 1.04 -18.17 18.26
C LEU A 557 0.31 -17.37 19.35
N LEU A 558 -0.68 -17.98 20.01
CA LEU A 558 -1.39 -17.33 21.09
C LEU A 558 -0.47 -16.96 22.25
N GLU A 559 0.40 -17.87 22.68
CA GLU A 559 1.33 -17.57 23.77
C GLU A 559 2.26 -16.42 23.40
N SER A 560 2.86 -16.46 22.21
CA SER A 560 3.72 -15.39 21.69
C SER A 560 2.97 -14.04 21.59
N CYS A 561 1.72 -14.06 21.12
CA CYS A 561 0.85 -12.89 21.08
C CYS A 561 0.64 -12.27 22.47
N ILE A 562 0.21 -13.07 23.46
CA ILE A 562 -0.04 -12.59 24.82
C ILE A 562 1.23 -12.11 25.50
N GLU A 563 2.35 -12.83 25.37
CA GLU A 563 3.62 -12.42 25.97
C GLU A 563 4.11 -11.10 25.35
N SER A 564 4.02 -10.93 24.03
CA SER A 564 4.41 -9.68 23.37
C SER A 564 3.56 -8.49 23.82
N LEU A 565 2.25 -8.67 24.04
CA LEU A 565 1.36 -7.63 24.57
C LEU A 565 1.83 -7.15 25.95
N PHE A 566 2.07 -8.06 26.89
CA PHE A 566 2.51 -7.71 28.24
C PHE A 566 3.95 -7.17 28.29
N GLU A 567 4.83 -7.64 27.42
CA GLU A 567 6.22 -7.17 27.33
C GLU A 567 6.31 -5.77 26.73
N LYS A 568 5.63 -5.54 25.61
CA LYS A 568 5.76 -4.32 24.79
C LYS A 568 4.78 -3.22 25.17
N SER A 569 3.61 -3.56 25.68
CA SER A 569 2.59 -2.59 26.05
C SER A 569 2.01 -2.86 27.44
N PRO A 570 2.85 -2.94 28.49
CA PRO A 570 2.37 -3.15 29.86
C PRO A 570 1.42 -2.01 30.26
N TYR A 571 0.27 -2.36 30.84
CA TYR A 571 -0.75 -1.37 31.19
C TYR A 571 -1.52 -1.78 32.44
N ASP A 572 -1.61 -0.87 33.42
CA ASP A 572 -2.09 -1.19 34.78
C ASP A 572 -3.57 -1.59 34.85
N ASN A 573 -4.42 -1.07 33.97
CA ASN A 573 -5.88 -1.32 33.96
C ASN A 573 -6.29 -2.19 32.78
N LEU A 574 -5.50 -3.24 32.54
CA LEU A 574 -5.66 -4.20 31.45
C LEU A 574 -6.32 -5.49 31.94
N GLN A 575 -7.27 -5.99 31.17
CA GLN A 575 -7.80 -7.35 31.29
C GLN A 575 -7.71 -8.04 29.94
N VAL A 576 -7.33 -9.32 29.93
CA VAL A 576 -7.29 -10.14 28.72
C VAL A 576 -8.31 -11.26 28.85
N CYS A 577 -9.23 -11.37 27.90
CA CYS A 577 -10.18 -12.47 27.81
C CYS A 577 -9.86 -13.33 26.58
N ILE A 578 -9.35 -14.54 26.82
CA ILE A 578 -9.18 -15.55 25.78
C ILE A 578 -10.52 -16.29 25.62
N VAL A 579 -11.08 -16.27 24.42
CA VAL A 579 -12.31 -17.01 24.08
C VAL A 579 -11.94 -18.24 23.26
N ASP A 580 -11.93 -19.40 23.91
CA ASP A 580 -11.67 -20.70 23.27
C ASP A 580 -12.88 -21.15 22.43
N ASN A 581 -12.74 -21.13 21.10
CA ASN A 581 -13.81 -21.47 20.16
C ASN A 581 -13.78 -22.95 19.75
N ALA A 582 -14.09 -23.82 20.71
CA ALA A 582 -14.17 -25.27 20.55
C ALA A 582 -12.83 -25.92 20.15
N SER A 583 -11.76 -25.60 20.89
CA SER A 583 -10.52 -26.39 20.83
C SER A 583 -10.69 -27.73 21.53
N THR A 584 -9.81 -28.66 21.19
CA THR A 584 -9.84 -30.06 21.61
C THR A 584 -8.47 -30.60 22.01
N SER A 585 -7.37 -29.99 21.54
CA SER A 585 -6.03 -30.48 21.85
C SER A 585 -5.61 -30.19 23.29
N LEU A 586 -4.89 -31.16 23.88
CA LEU A 586 -4.29 -31.01 25.20
C LEU A 586 -3.24 -29.91 25.22
N GLU A 587 -2.54 -29.69 24.11
CA GLU A 587 -1.52 -28.65 23.97
C GLU A 587 -2.14 -27.26 24.15
N THR A 588 -3.24 -26.97 23.44
CA THR A 588 -3.99 -25.71 23.59
C THR A 588 -4.40 -25.45 25.03
N PHE A 589 -4.96 -26.44 25.72
CA PHE A 589 -5.36 -26.29 27.12
C PHE A 589 -4.16 -26.12 28.08
N SER A 590 -3.04 -26.76 27.79
CA SER A 590 -1.81 -26.61 28.57
C SER A 590 -1.23 -25.20 28.42
N THR A 591 -1.27 -24.64 27.21
CA THR A 591 -0.88 -23.25 26.94
C THR A 591 -1.75 -22.26 27.70
N TYR A 592 -3.07 -22.43 27.73
CA TYR A 592 -3.94 -21.57 28.55
C TYR A 592 -3.51 -21.56 30.03
N GLY A 593 -3.23 -22.74 30.59
CA GLY A 593 -2.75 -22.84 31.98
C GLY A 593 -1.39 -22.18 32.21
N ARG A 594 -0.49 -22.22 31.23
CA ARG A 594 0.82 -21.51 31.29
C ARG A 594 0.63 -20.00 31.27
N ILE A 595 -0.24 -19.48 30.39
CA ILE A 595 -0.55 -18.05 30.30
C ILE A 595 -1.17 -17.55 31.61
N GLN A 596 -2.24 -18.19 32.09
CA GLN A 596 -2.91 -17.82 33.33
C GLN A 596 -2.02 -17.98 34.58
N GLY A 597 -1.01 -18.86 34.53
CA GLY A 597 -0.04 -19.01 35.61
C GLY A 597 1.03 -17.91 35.67
N LYS A 598 1.18 -17.12 34.60
CA LYS A 598 2.12 -16.00 34.50
C LYS A 598 1.43 -14.64 34.67
N HIS A 599 0.21 -14.52 34.14
CA HIS A 599 -0.54 -13.27 34.03
C HIS A 599 -1.91 -13.43 34.72
N ASP A 600 -2.07 -12.79 35.88
CA ASP A 600 -3.29 -12.87 36.70
C ASP A 600 -4.47 -12.12 36.05
N GLU A 601 -4.18 -11.24 35.10
CA GLU A 601 -5.11 -10.41 34.31
C GLU A 601 -5.83 -11.20 33.21
N VAL A 602 -5.44 -12.47 32.98
CA VAL A 602 -5.95 -13.31 31.89
C VAL A 602 -7.09 -14.22 32.35
N ASP A 603 -8.29 -14.00 31.79
CA ASP A 603 -9.45 -14.87 31.91
C ASP A 603 -9.65 -15.76 30.66
N LEU A 604 -10.34 -16.88 30.83
CA LEU A 604 -10.61 -17.87 29.80
C LEU A 604 -12.11 -18.23 29.75
N ILE A 605 -12.76 -17.88 28.65
CA ILE A 605 -14.12 -18.33 28.31
C ILE A 605 -14.02 -19.51 27.36
N ARG A 606 -14.69 -20.62 27.68
CA ARG A 606 -14.67 -21.84 26.85
C ARG A 606 -16.01 -22.10 26.19
N ILE A 607 -16.01 -22.07 24.86
CA ILE A 607 -17.16 -22.42 24.04
C ILE A 607 -16.99 -23.86 23.55
N THR A 608 -17.93 -24.74 23.92
CA THR A 608 -17.85 -26.17 23.59
C THR A 608 -18.24 -26.51 22.15
N GLU A 609 -19.03 -25.63 21.50
CA GLU A 609 -19.48 -25.80 20.12
C GLU A 609 -19.03 -24.61 19.26
N ARG A 610 -18.68 -24.87 18.00
CA ARG A 610 -18.17 -23.81 17.10
C ARG A 610 -19.16 -22.66 17.02
N SER A 611 -18.70 -21.47 17.38
CA SER A 611 -19.46 -20.21 17.30
C SER A 611 -18.85 -19.26 16.28
N GLY A 612 -19.66 -18.32 15.80
CA GLY A 612 -19.20 -17.24 14.94
C GLY A 612 -18.32 -16.24 15.71
N TYR A 613 -17.48 -15.49 14.98
CA TYR A 613 -16.55 -14.54 15.59
C TYR A 613 -17.27 -13.46 16.41
N ALA A 614 -18.37 -12.88 15.91
CA ALA A 614 -19.14 -11.87 16.64
C ALA A 614 -19.76 -12.43 17.92
N ALA A 615 -20.27 -13.67 17.90
CA ALA A 615 -20.79 -14.34 19.08
C ALA A 615 -19.69 -14.60 20.15
N CYS A 616 -18.46 -14.92 19.73
CA CYS A 616 -17.33 -15.04 20.66
C CYS A 616 -17.00 -13.70 21.33
N ILE A 617 -16.96 -12.61 20.56
CA ILE A 617 -16.76 -11.26 21.09
C ILE A 617 -17.87 -10.91 22.09
N ALA A 618 -19.13 -11.12 21.72
CA ALA A 618 -20.28 -10.80 22.56
C ALA A 618 -20.20 -11.50 23.94
N GLN A 619 -19.77 -12.76 24.00
CA GLN A 619 -19.58 -13.46 25.28
C GLN A 619 -18.53 -12.82 26.18
N ALA A 620 -17.41 -12.37 25.61
CA ALA A 620 -16.40 -11.64 26.37
C ALA A 620 -16.94 -10.28 26.85
N LEU A 621 -17.67 -9.56 25.98
CA LEU A 621 -18.28 -8.27 26.32
C LEU A 621 -19.39 -8.36 27.38
N GLU A 622 -20.06 -9.51 27.51
CA GLU A 622 -21.06 -9.78 28.56
C GLU A 622 -20.41 -10.13 29.90
N ALA A 623 -19.22 -10.73 29.87
CA ALA A 623 -18.49 -11.15 31.07
C ALA A 623 -17.66 -10.02 31.69
N HIS A 624 -17.27 -9.03 30.90
CA HIS A 624 -16.31 -7.98 31.29
C HIS A 624 -16.83 -6.59 30.95
N GLU A 625 -16.71 -5.69 31.93
CA GLU A 625 -16.93 -4.25 31.75
C GLU A 625 -15.59 -3.57 31.44
N SER A 626 -15.58 -2.63 30.48
CA SER A 626 -14.39 -1.85 30.16
C SER A 626 -14.74 -0.53 29.46
N ASP A 627 -13.84 0.44 29.51
CA ASP A 627 -13.96 1.69 28.78
C ASP A 627 -13.56 1.52 27.29
N TYR A 628 -12.56 0.67 27.05
CA TYR A 628 -12.05 0.33 25.72
C TYR A 628 -11.97 -1.18 25.51
N VAL A 629 -12.04 -1.59 24.25
CA VAL A 629 -11.90 -2.98 23.82
C VAL A 629 -10.81 -3.05 22.76
N LEU A 630 -9.84 -3.95 22.91
CA LEU A 630 -8.88 -4.30 21.88
C LEU A 630 -9.23 -5.69 21.33
N LEU A 631 -9.70 -5.74 20.08
CA LEU A 631 -9.82 -7.00 19.35
C LEU A 631 -8.46 -7.35 18.76
N LEU A 632 -7.99 -8.56 19.07
CA LEU A 632 -6.64 -9.01 18.70
C LEU A 632 -6.72 -10.44 18.14
N ASP A 633 -6.16 -10.66 16.96
CA ASP A 633 -5.98 -12.02 16.43
C ASP A 633 -4.83 -12.71 17.18
N GLY A 634 -5.00 -13.96 17.57
CA GLY A 634 -3.99 -14.71 18.34
C GLY A 634 -2.71 -15.01 17.56
N ALA A 635 -2.60 -14.60 16.29
CA ALA A 635 -1.43 -14.75 15.43
C ALA A 635 -0.66 -13.44 15.19
N VAL A 636 -0.78 -12.45 16.09
CA VAL A 636 0.00 -11.21 16.01
C VAL A 636 1.04 -11.10 17.12
N GLU A 637 2.15 -10.41 16.87
CA GLU A 637 3.11 -9.97 17.89
C GLU A 637 3.30 -8.45 17.84
N PHE A 638 3.37 -7.82 19.01
CA PHE A 638 3.71 -6.41 19.13
C PHE A 638 5.21 -6.19 18.85
N GLU A 639 5.49 -5.27 17.94
CA GLU A 639 6.85 -4.79 17.67
C GLU A 639 7.08 -3.44 18.39
N THR A 640 6.11 -2.53 18.27
CA THR A 640 6.14 -1.21 18.92
C THR A 640 5.86 -1.29 20.42
N GLU A 641 6.62 -0.54 21.21
CA GLU A 641 6.38 -0.34 22.65
C GLU A 641 5.33 0.75 22.93
N GLY A 642 4.51 0.58 23.96
CA GLY A 642 3.56 1.60 24.45
C GLY A 642 2.35 1.85 23.53
N ALA A 643 1.93 0.82 22.79
CA ALA A 643 0.80 0.90 21.86
C ALA A 643 -0.51 1.33 22.54
N LEU A 644 -0.83 0.75 23.69
CA LEU A 644 -2.06 1.03 24.43
C LEU A 644 -2.11 2.48 24.90
N GLU A 645 -1.04 3.00 25.51
CA GLU A 645 -0.97 4.40 25.95
C GLU A 645 -1.15 5.36 24.78
N ARG A 646 -0.50 5.08 23.65
CA ARG A 646 -0.65 5.90 22.45
C ARG A 646 -2.09 5.95 21.96
N TRP A 647 -2.75 4.80 21.83
CA TRP A 647 -4.15 4.76 21.38
C TRP A 647 -5.12 5.34 22.40
N ILE A 648 -4.89 5.17 23.70
CA ILE A 648 -5.68 5.83 24.75
C ILE A 648 -5.54 7.35 24.63
N GLY A 649 -4.33 7.85 24.45
CA GLY A 649 -4.07 9.28 24.24
C GLY A 649 -4.83 9.81 23.02
N MET A 650 -4.76 9.10 21.89
CA MET A 650 -5.49 9.46 20.67
C MET A 650 -7.02 9.45 20.90
N CYS A 651 -7.53 8.43 21.59
CA CYS A 651 -8.93 8.28 21.95
C CYS A 651 -9.39 9.21 23.09
N THR A 652 -8.56 10.12 23.60
CA THR A 652 -9.08 11.25 24.40
C THR A 652 -10.01 12.15 23.56
N ARG A 653 -9.85 12.13 22.23
CA ARG A 653 -10.77 12.72 21.26
C ARG A 653 -12.04 11.88 21.16
N SER A 654 -13.17 12.47 21.53
CA SER A 654 -14.49 11.79 21.52
C SER A 654 -14.93 11.34 20.13
N GLU A 655 -14.47 12.01 19.09
CA GLU A 655 -14.79 11.71 17.69
C GLU A 655 -14.04 10.50 17.13
N VAL A 656 -13.00 9.99 17.82
CA VAL A 656 -12.28 8.77 17.41
C VAL A 656 -12.99 7.55 17.98
N GLY A 657 -13.47 6.67 17.09
CA GLY A 657 -14.24 5.48 17.44
C GLY A 657 -13.43 4.18 17.40
N VAL A 658 -12.56 4.05 16.40
CA VAL A 658 -11.72 2.86 16.17
C VAL A 658 -10.33 3.30 15.74
N VAL A 659 -9.30 2.63 16.26
CA VAL A 659 -7.91 2.79 15.83
C VAL A 659 -7.35 1.42 15.43
N GLY A 660 -6.65 1.36 14.30
CA GLY A 660 -5.96 0.16 13.83
C GLY A 660 -4.46 0.39 13.64
N ALA A 661 -3.70 -0.69 13.83
CA ALA A 661 -2.25 -0.70 13.67
C ALA A 661 -1.80 -0.93 12.22
N LYS A 662 -0.50 -0.77 11.98
CA LYS A 662 0.17 -1.30 10.80
C LYS A 662 0.55 -2.75 11.03
N LEU A 663 0.05 -3.64 10.18
CA LEU A 663 0.34 -5.07 10.27
C LEU A 663 1.41 -5.42 9.24
N LEU A 664 2.45 -6.11 9.70
CA LEU A 664 3.60 -6.55 8.92
C LEU A 664 3.55 -8.07 8.72
N LEU A 665 4.06 -8.53 7.60
CA LEU A 665 4.44 -9.92 7.40
C LEU A 665 5.82 -10.15 8.03
N SER A 666 6.19 -11.40 8.27
CA SER A 666 7.48 -11.76 8.88
C SER A 666 8.70 -11.36 8.05
N ASP A 667 8.52 -10.99 6.77
CA ASP A 667 9.57 -10.54 5.86
C ASP A 667 9.75 -9.01 5.80
N ASP A 668 9.18 -8.28 6.78
CA ASP A 668 9.14 -6.82 6.84
C ASP A 668 8.45 -6.16 5.64
N THR A 669 7.52 -6.87 4.99
CA THR A 669 6.57 -6.24 4.06
C THR A 669 5.24 -5.99 4.75
N VAL A 670 4.52 -4.97 4.31
CA VAL A 670 3.21 -4.61 4.86
C VAL A 670 2.20 -5.73 4.53
N SER A 671 1.54 -6.25 5.56
CA SER A 671 0.34 -7.06 5.40
C SER A 671 -0.85 -6.14 5.16
N GLU A 672 -1.06 -5.15 6.04
CA GLU A 672 -2.22 -4.25 6.06
C GLU A 672 -1.86 -2.89 6.68
N ALA A 673 -2.23 -1.80 6.01
CA ALA A 673 -2.07 -0.42 6.48
C ALA A 673 -3.42 0.34 6.44
N GLY A 674 -4.48 -0.32 6.92
CA GLY A 674 -5.86 0.09 6.72
C GLY A 674 -6.52 -0.58 5.50
N ILE A 675 -7.81 -0.32 5.32
CA ILE A 675 -8.67 -0.94 4.31
C ILE A 675 -9.46 0.15 3.58
N THR A 676 -9.46 0.08 2.26
CA THR A 676 -10.28 0.90 1.36
C THR A 676 -11.48 0.10 0.85
N VAL A 677 -12.57 0.79 0.55
CA VAL A 677 -13.83 0.19 0.06
C VAL A 677 -14.15 0.61 -1.37
N GLY A 678 -15.20 0.02 -1.94
CA GLY A 678 -15.77 0.51 -3.21
C GLY A 678 -15.17 -0.11 -4.48
N SER A 679 -14.26 -1.07 -4.35
CA SER A 679 -13.84 -1.90 -5.50
C SER A 679 -14.90 -2.96 -5.83
N ALA A 680 -14.85 -3.51 -7.05
CA ALA A 680 -15.61 -4.72 -7.39
C ALA A 680 -15.25 -5.93 -6.50
N ARG A 681 -14.15 -5.85 -5.74
CA ARG A 681 -13.73 -6.87 -4.77
C ARG A 681 -14.36 -6.68 -3.38
N GLY A 682 -15.15 -5.64 -3.17
CA GLY A 682 -15.75 -5.32 -1.86
C GLY A 682 -14.88 -4.33 -1.10
N ALA A 683 -13.77 -4.82 -0.57
CA ALA A 683 -12.79 -4.06 0.19
C ALA A 683 -11.37 -4.59 -0.09
N THR A 684 -10.37 -3.73 0.02
CA THR A 684 -8.97 -4.04 -0.30
C THR A 684 -8.06 -3.50 0.79
N THR A 685 -7.07 -4.27 1.21
CA THR A 685 -6.05 -3.84 2.16
C THR A 685 -5.08 -2.86 1.48
N ILE A 686 -4.76 -1.78 2.17
CA ILE A 686 -3.86 -0.74 1.67
C ILE A 686 -2.40 -1.20 1.85
N GLY A 687 -1.59 -1.03 0.79
CA GLY A 687 -0.15 -1.16 0.86
C GLY A 687 0.41 -2.57 0.94
N THR A 688 -0.38 -3.62 0.71
CA THR A 688 0.08 -5.02 0.83
C THR A 688 1.34 -5.29 0.00
N ASP A 689 2.28 -6.06 0.56
CA ASP A 689 3.62 -6.36 0.01
C ASP A 689 4.56 -5.15 -0.15
N LEU A 690 4.15 -3.90 0.14
CA LEU A 690 5.10 -2.78 0.15
C LEU A 690 6.10 -2.95 1.30
N PRO A 691 7.36 -2.49 1.14
CA PRO A 691 8.33 -2.51 2.24
C PRO A 691 7.81 -1.82 3.51
N ARG A 692 8.21 -2.29 4.69
CA ARG A 692 7.87 -1.70 6.00
C ARG A 692 8.08 -0.19 6.02
N THR A 693 9.17 0.33 5.44
CA THR A 693 9.47 1.77 5.44
C THR A 693 8.93 2.53 4.23
N ALA A 694 8.13 1.91 3.36
CA ALA A 694 7.56 2.60 2.22
C ALA A 694 6.57 3.68 2.69
N PRO A 695 6.69 4.94 2.22
CA PRO A 695 5.75 5.99 2.59
C PRO A 695 4.35 5.76 2.00
N GLY A 696 4.27 5.02 0.87
CA GLY A 696 3.05 4.82 0.11
C GLY A 696 2.53 6.11 -0.54
N TYR A 697 1.37 6.01 -1.21
CA TYR A 697 0.74 7.16 -1.86
C TYR A 697 0.52 8.30 -0.87
N LEU A 698 1.04 9.49 -1.19
CA LEU A 698 0.98 10.68 -0.35
C LEU A 698 1.35 10.43 1.13
N LYS A 699 2.38 9.60 1.38
CA LYS A 699 2.90 9.29 2.72
C LYS A 699 1.91 8.59 3.66
N ARG A 700 0.80 8.04 3.14
CA ARG A 700 -0.29 7.46 3.95
C ARG A 700 0.08 6.20 4.74
N LEU A 701 1.20 5.53 4.43
CA LEU A 701 1.71 4.40 5.22
C LEU A 701 2.66 4.83 6.35
N ALA A 702 3.03 6.12 6.38
CA ALA A 702 3.99 6.70 7.31
C ALA A 702 3.38 7.75 8.25
N CYS A 703 2.14 8.20 8.01
CA CYS A 703 1.44 9.16 8.86
C CYS A 703 0.05 8.69 9.29
N THR A 704 -0.38 9.10 10.48
CA THR A 704 -1.71 8.81 11.00
C THR A 704 -2.76 9.41 10.07
N ASN A 705 -3.74 8.61 9.65
CA ASN A 705 -4.79 9.09 8.76
C ASN A 705 -6.12 8.34 8.95
N ASP A 706 -7.19 8.96 8.48
CA ASP A 706 -8.52 8.36 8.48
C ASP A 706 -8.67 7.39 7.30
N VAL A 707 -9.26 6.23 7.57
CA VAL A 707 -9.49 5.15 6.60
C VAL A 707 -10.92 4.62 6.72
N SER A 708 -11.41 3.94 5.69
CA SER A 708 -12.79 3.41 5.71
C SER A 708 -12.94 2.21 6.64
N ALA A 709 -11.86 1.44 6.82
CA ALA A 709 -11.83 0.34 7.77
C ALA A 709 -10.39 0.01 8.19
N VAL A 710 -10.29 -0.69 9.32
CA VAL A 710 -9.08 -1.37 9.79
C VAL A 710 -9.44 -2.82 10.08
N SER A 711 -8.47 -3.71 10.19
CA SER A 711 -8.72 -5.15 10.30
C SER A 711 -8.91 -5.61 11.74
N SER A 712 -9.82 -6.58 11.95
CA SER A 712 -10.03 -7.21 13.26
C SER A 712 -8.81 -7.99 13.80
N ALA A 713 -7.72 -8.08 13.02
CA ALA A 713 -6.46 -8.58 13.53
C ALA A 713 -5.86 -7.69 14.63
N CYS A 714 -6.12 -6.38 14.58
CA CYS A 714 -5.81 -5.45 15.67
C CYS A 714 -6.71 -4.20 15.56
N GLN A 715 -7.75 -4.11 16.39
CA GLN A 715 -8.63 -2.94 16.49
C GLN A 715 -8.82 -2.50 17.93
N PHE A 716 -8.40 -1.27 18.23
CA PHE A 716 -8.68 -0.60 19.49
C PHE A 716 -9.95 0.24 19.37
N ILE A 717 -10.94 -0.03 20.20
CA ILE A 717 -12.31 0.43 20.03
C ILE A 717 -12.81 1.08 21.33
N ARG A 718 -13.45 2.24 21.23
CA ARG A 718 -14.20 2.81 22.37
C ARG A 718 -15.43 1.96 22.66
N ARG A 719 -15.58 1.47 23.90
CA ARG A 719 -16.69 0.54 24.24
C ARG A 719 -18.06 1.14 23.93
N SER A 720 -18.27 2.42 24.25
CA SER A 720 -19.54 3.10 23.97
C SER A 720 -19.90 3.12 22.47
N VAL A 721 -18.90 3.21 21.58
CA VAL A 721 -19.11 3.20 20.12
C VAL A 721 -19.46 1.79 19.66
N LEU A 722 -18.77 0.78 20.17
CA LEU A 722 -19.05 -0.64 19.89
C LEU A 722 -20.50 -1.00 20.24
N ASP A 723 -20.97 -0.53 21.41
CA ASP A 723 -22.34 -0.74 21.87
C ASP A 723 -23.37 0.06 21.05
N GLU A 724 -23.06 1.32 20.70
CA GLU A 724 -23.93 2.18 19.89
C GLU A 724 -24.23 1.58 18.51
N VAL A 725 -23.20 1.06 17.84
CA VAL A 725 -23.35 0.48 16.50
C VAL A 725 -23.82 -0.98 16.52
N GLY A 726 -23.89 -1.62 17.71
CA GLY A 726 -24.42 -2.96 17.92
C GLY A 726 -23.44 -4.10 17.60
N GLY A 727 -22.13 -3.91 17.79
CA GLY A 727 -21.12 -4.96 17.63
C GLY A 727 -20.94 -5.45 16.19
N TYR A 728 -20.46 -6.68 15.99
CA TYR A 728 -20.22 -7.29 14.67
C TYR A 728 -21.47 -8.00 14.13
N ASP A 729 -21.65 -7.98 12.81
CA ASP A 729 -22.78 -8.64 12.13
C ASP A 729 -22.45 -10.10 11.82
N ASP A 730 -23.10 -11.02 12.54
CA ASP A 730 -22.91 -12.47 12.45
C ASP A 730 -23.13 -13.08 11.06
N ARG A 731 -23.68 -12.34 10.10
CA ARG A 731 -23.81 -12.81 8.71
C ARG A 731 -22.46 -12.87 7.98
N PHE A 732 -21.51 -12.04 8.38
CA PHE A 732 -20.12 -12.14 7.93
C PHE A 732 -19.40 -13.19 8.79
N LYS A 733 -19.10 -14.35 8.19
CA LYS A 733 -18.52 -15.48 8.93
C LYS A 733 -17.02 -15.40 9.01
N LEU A 734 -16.34 -14.95 7.94
CA LEU A 734 -14.89 -14.78 7.93
C LEU A 734 -14.44 -13.45 7.30
N ASP A 735 -15.12 -12.98 6.27
CA ASP A 735 -14.66 -11.88 5.42
C ASP A 735 -15.57 -10.64 5.61
N PHE A 736 -14.99 -9.44 5.51
CA PHE A 736 -15.69 -8.14 5.53
C PHE A 736 -16.46 -7.75 6.81
N GLY A 737 -16.43 -8.56 7.87
CA GLY A 737 -17.11 -8.23 9.14
C GLY A 737 -16.55 -6.97 9.81
N ASP A 738 -15.24 -6.80 9.73
CA ASP A 738 -14.49 -5.61 10.15
C ASP A 738 -14.78 -4.38 9.28
N THR A 739 -14.84 -4.55 7.95
CA THR A 739 -15.23 -3.50 7.02
C THR A 739 -16.66 -3.02 7.31
N ASP A 740 -17.61 -3.93 7.46
CA ASP A 740 -18.99 -3.57 7.81
C ASP A 740 -19.09 -2.83 9.14
N PHE A 741 -18.35 -3.30 10.15
CA PHE A 741 -18.31 -2.67 11.46
C PHE A 741 -17.79 -1.23 11.36
N CYS A 742 -16.64 -1.01 10.70
CA CYS A 742 -16.05 0.31 10.52
C CYS A 742 -16.96 1.26 9.72
N LEU A 743 -17.63 0.77 8.66
CA LEU A 743 -18.59 1.58 7.91
C LEU A 743 -19.81 2.00 8.76
N ARG A 744 -20.25 1.19 9.73
CA ARG A 744 -21.28 1.60 10.70
C ARG A 744 -20.77 2.65 11.68
N VAL A 745 -19.52 2.53 12.13
CA VAL A 745 -18.85 3.53 12.97
C VAL A 745 -18.77 4.88 12.26
N ILE A 746 -18.33 4.90 10.99
CA ILE A 746 -18.29 6.11 10.16
C ILE A 746 -19.70 6.69 9.97
N LYS A 747 -20.69 5.84 9.68
CA LYS A 747 -22.09 6.27 9.53
C LYS A 747 -22.66 6.88 10.82
N ALA A 748 -22.18 6.47 11.99
CA ALA A 748 -22.55 7.04 13.28
C ALA A 748 -21.82 8.37 13.59
N GLY A 749 -20.89 8.81 12.73
CA GLY A 749 -20.21 10.09 12.82
C GLY A 749 -18.86 10.04 13.53
N TYR A 750 -18.30 8.85 13.74
CA TYR A 750 -16.97 8.65 14.33
C TYR A 750 -15.91 8.40 13.25
N PHE A 751 -14.67 8.74 13.57
CA PHE A 751 -13.51 8.45 12.74
C PHE A 751 -12.96 7.05 13.02
N VAL A 752 -12.49 6.41 11.95
CA VAL A 752 -11.70 5.18 11.97
C VAL A 752 -10.29 5.54 11.55
N VAL A 753 -9.34 5.41 12.48
CA VAL A 753 -7.99 5.94 12.33
C VAL A 753 -7.01 4.80 12.11
N PHE A 754 -6.16 4.93 11.12
CA PHE A 754 -4.98 4.10 10.94
C PHE A 754 -3.77 4.79 11.58
N ASP A 755 -3.09 4.08 12.48
CA ASP A 755 -1.91 4.56 13.19
C ASP A 755 -0.65 3.78 12.77
N PRO A 756 0.20 4.35 11.89
CA PRO A 756 1.38 3.66 11.38
C PRO A 756 2.53 3.58 12.39
N GLU A 757 2.46 4.30 13.51
CA GLU A 757 3.52 4.24 14.54
C GLU A 757 3.41 2.98 15.42
N VAL A 758 2.24 2.32 15.44
CA VAL A 758 2.08 1.02 16.09
C VAL A 758 2.17 -0.08 15.05
N GLU A 759 3.23 -0.88 15.13
CA GLU A 759 3.50 -1.99 14.24
C GLU A 759 3.34 -3.32 14.96
N LEU A 760 2.69 -4.28 14.31
CA LEU A 760 2.58 -5.67 14.75
C LEU A 760 2.95 -6.61 13.60
N TYR A 761 3.68 -7.67 13.88
CA TYR A 761 3.82 -8.79 12.94
C TYR A 761 2.55 -9.63 12.98
N HIS A 762 2.07 -10.10 11.82
CA HIS A 762 0.88 -10.93 11.68
C HIS A 762 1.25 -12.23 10.95
N PHE A 763 1.38 -13.32 11.70
CA PHE A 763 1.86 -14.63 11.23
C PHE A 763 0.77 -15.50 10.59
N LYS A 764 -0.38 -14.92 10.26
CA LYS A 764 -1.50 -15.67 9.70
C LYS A 764 -1.28 -15.95 8.22
N ASN A 765 -1.47 -17.20 7.83
CA ASN A 765 -1.41 -17.66 6.45
C ASN A 765 -2.47 -16.95 5.58
N LYS A 766 -2.07 -15.93 4.82
CA LYS A 766 -2.93 -15.32 3.78
C LYS A 766 -2.94 -16.21 2.55
N ILE A 767 -4.07 -16.90 2.34
CA ILE A 767 -4.31 -17.67 1.12
C ILE A 767 -4.76 -16.70 0.02
N LYS A 768 -4.09 -16.73 -1.14
CA LYS A 768 -4.52 -15.93 -2.31
C LYS A 768 -5.87 -16.43 -2.84
N ASP A 769 -6.74 -15.50 -3.24
CA ASP A 769 -8.10 -15.78 -3.73
C ASP A 769 -8.17 -16.88 -4.80
N ASP A 770 -7.22 -16.89 -5.74
CA ASP A 770 -7.15 -17.86 -6.86
C ASP A 770 -6.91 -19.30 -6.38
N HIS A 771 -6.50 -19.48 -5.14
CA HIS A 771 -6.14 -20.77 -4.55
C HIS A 771 -7.20 -21.30 -3.57
N LEU A 772 -8.17 -20.47 -3.16
CA LEU A 772 -9.27 -20.88 -2.28
C LEU A 772 -10.04 -22.11 -2.80
N SER A 773 -10.46 -23.01 -1.89
CA SER A 773 -11.44 -24.07 -2.22
C SER A 773 -12.76 -23.48 -2.76
N ASP A 774 -13.50 -24.24 -3.57
CA ASP A 774 -14.76 -23.75 -4.15
C ASP A 774 -15.78 -23.34 -3.07
N ALA A 775 -15.85 -24.08 -1.95
CA ALA A 775 -16.71 -23.73 -0.83
C ALA A 775 -16.33 -22.39 -0.18
N ARG A 776 -15.03 -22.11 -0.03
CA ARG A 776 -14.54 -20.81 0.49
C ARG A 776 -14.82 -19.68 -0.50
N ARG A 777 -14.61 -19.91 -1.81
CA ARG A 777 -14.94 -18.93 -2.86
C ARG A 777 -16.43 -18.59 -2.86
N ILE A 778 -17.30 -19.61 -2.82
CA ILE A 778 -18.75 -19.40 -2.78
C ILE A 778 -19.13 -18.55 -1.55
N ARG A 779 -18.57 -18.83 -0.38
CA ARG A 779 -18.83 -18.02 0.82
C ARG A 779 -18.30 -16.59 0.68
N LEU A 780 -17.06 -16.41 0.22
CA LEU A 780 -16.46 -15.09 -0.03
C LEU A 780 -17.36 -14.26 -0.96
N GLU A 781 -17.85 -14.85 -2.05
CA GLU A 781 -18.77 -14.17 -2.97
C GLU A 781 -20.15 -13.89 -2.36
N GLN A 782 -20.66 -14.75 -1.46
CA GLN A 782 -21.89 -14.48 -0.71
C GLN A 782 -21.73 -13.30 0.25
N GLU A 783 -20.63 -13.28 1.01
CA GLU A 783 -20.32 -12.19 1.95
C GLU A 783 -20.02 -10.89 1.21
N ARG A 784 -19.33 -10.95 0.08
CA ARG A 784 -19.15 -9.81 -0.84
C ARG A 784 -20.49 -9.29 -1.34
N ALA A 785 -21.35 -10.15 -1.89
CA ALA A 785 -22.68 -9.75 -2.35
C ALA A 785 -23.52 -9.12 -1.22
N TYR A 786 -23.36 -9.61 0.02
CA TYR A 786 -24.04 -9.06 1.18
C TYR A 786 -23.49 -7.66 1.58
N LEU A 787 -22.17 -7.46 1.53
CA LEU A 787 -21.54 -6.16 1.72
C LEU A 787 -22.06 -5.14 0.70
N HIS A 788 -22.10 -5.52 -0.59
CA HIS A 788 -22.66 -4.69 -1.67
C HIS A 788 -24.12 -4.33 -1.43
N PHE A 789 -24.93 -5.30 -0.99
CA PHE A 789 -26.33 -5.06 -0.65
C PHE A 789 -26.50 -4.06 0.49
N LYS A 790 -25.63 -4.12 1.51
CA LYS A 790 -25.73 -3.27 2.72
C LYS A 790 -25.18 -1.86 2.49
N TRP A 791 -24.16 -1.72 1.64
CA TRP A 791 -23.41 -0.46 1.43
C TRP A 791 -23.37 0.01 -0.03
N PRO A 792 -24.49 0.07 -0.77
CA PRO A 792 -24.48 0.43 -2.19
C PRO A 792 -23.83 1.81 -2.45
N ARG A 793 -23.97 2.74 -1.50
CA ARG A 793 -23.35 4.07 -1.58
C ARG A 793 -21.83 4.01 -1.66
N ALA A 794 -21.17 3.18 -0.85
CA ALA A 794 -19.72 3.01 -0.86
C ALA A 794 -19.19 2.45 -2.20
N PHE A 795 -20.01 1.70 -2.94
CA PHE A 795 -19.67 1.14 -4.26
C PHE A 795 -20.03 2.05 -5.43
N VAL A 796 -20.90 3.06 -5.21
CA VAL A 796 -21.32 4.01 -6.25
C VAL A 796 -20.52 5.30 -6.15
N GLU A 797 -20.35 5.83 -4.94
CA GLU A 797 -19.60 7.06 -4.67
C GLU A 797 -18.10 6.78 -4.49
N GLY A 798 -17.73 5.54 -4.16
CA GLY A 798 -16.35 5.15 -3.88
C GLY A 798 -15.94 5.37 -2.42
N ASP A 799 -14.65 5.16 -2.15
CA ASP A 799 -14.07 5.36 -0.83
C ASP A 799 -13.93 6.86 -0.49
N PRO A 800 -14.44 7.34 0.66
CA PRO A 800 -14.39 8.75 1.05
C PRO A 800 -12.96 9.28 1.24
N PHE A 801 -12.01 8.40 1.52
CA PHE A 801 -10.61 8.74 1.66
C PHE A 801 -9.82 8.47 0.37
N SER A 802 -10.50 8.28 -0.76
CA SER A 802 -9.91 8.20 -2.10
C SER A 802 -10.56 9.23 -3.04
N SER A 803 -10.26 9.11 -4.33
CA SER A 803 -10.70 10.01 -5.41
C SER A 803 -11.25 9.20 -6.57
N SER A 804 -12.26 9.73 -7.28
CA SER A 804 -12.78 9.09 -8.50
C SER A 804 -11.77 9.06 -9.66
N LEU A 805 -10.68 9.81 -9.56
CA LEU A 805 -9.56 9.81 -10.53
C LEU A 805 -8.62 8.61 -10.35
N LEU A 806 -8.76 7.88 -9.25
CA LEU A 806 -7.96 6.71 -8.90
C LEU A 806 -8.75 5.43 -9.16
N ALA A 807 -8.04 4.32 -9.33
CA ALA A 807 -8.63 3.00 -9.46
C ALA A 807 -9.53 2.68 -8.25
N PRO A 808 -10.85 2.42 -8.43
CA PRO A 808 -11.79 2.26 -7.32
C PRO A 808 -11.43 1.11 -6.37
N GLY A 809 -11.26 1.46 -5.09
CA GLY A 809 -10.89 0.54 -4.01
C GLY A 809 -9.59 -0.23 -4.28
N ASP A 810 -8.66 0.35 -5.03
CA ASP A 810 -7.30 -0.14 -5.18
C ASP A 810 -6.46 0.18 -3.94
N GLY A 811 -5.62 -0.77 -3.50
CA GLY A 811 -4.80 -0.66 -2.30
C GLY A 811 -3.50 0.15 -2.48
N TYR A 812 -3.21 0.60 -3.70
CA TYR A 812 -1.98 1.32 -4.07
C TYR A 812 -2.26 2.72 -4.65
N TYR A 813 -3.53 3.11 -4.79
CA TYR A 813 -3.95 4.41 -5.34
C TYR A 813 -3.45 4.63 -6.78
N GLN A 814 -3.58 3.61 -7.63
CA GLN A 814 -3.20 3.71 -9.04
C GLN A 814 -4.12 4.66 -9.82
N LEU A 815 -3.66 5.21 -10.94
CA LEU A 815 -4.51 5.97 -11.87
C LEU A 815 -5.65 5.11 -12.40
N TYR A 816 -6.83 5.70 -12.56
CA TYR A 816 -7.95 5.05 -13.23
C TYR A 816 -7.68 4.94 -14.74
N ARG A 817 -7.46 3.73 -15.26
CA ARG A 817 -7.11 3.49 -16.67
C ARG A 817 -8.25 2.94 -17.51
#